data_AF-A0A2K4ZMP4-F1
#
_entry.id   AF-A0A2K4ZMP4-F1
#
_cell.length_a   1.000
_cell.length_b   1.000
_cell.length_c   1.000
_cell.angle_alpha   90.00
_cell.angle_beta   90.00
_cell.angle_gamma   90.00
#
_symmetry.space_group_name_H-M   'P 1'
#
loop_
_entity.id
_entity.type
_entity.pdbx_description
1 polymer ?
#
loop_
_entity_poly.entity_id
_entity_poly.type
_entity_poly.pdbx_seq_one_letter_code
_entity_poly.pdbx_strand_id
1 'polypeptide(L)'
;MSDIWSMLGIEPTDDKKAIRRAFAAQSRLHHPEEEPEYFAALNQAYKAALDSGADGEKAWEESVQNERPEKENVPRETVQEKSEDTGGESSLLKRLDQAAQQAIKKSMETGALHDFIVLFENPKQAKQADTWKRFFLTEGFLGEQFTEEFGKGLLTYLAEQTLCPSDNLPKGLLQELAIAYAFIPHFAGEEYFEGLKYPKEWYKVSVENTFPGRRYAAEIFNMQGRECDLKSMTNHILRQPANKVRHNAFSDYLAVKEMSRDGRLTDGEREVWQHILGACQPCYLFERNGKKSGGADYESRSESVVKLYVQWLKKEQLPEAVLLFFYKKLDFKTLERSSTRGLYSALKEEVLRQLPGAEEILFGEDGKEQLITRLYRTYSAIINDNQNNYDKFIYGETPEIRDRAKAFFASPEWEMLKMEKGLFERIYSASKRIVMPRTVAETLVGHLSQEDFPEPARTELTESLLRSLATEKMCRELDYRWEITLSSTNPEDIGDNPDFWQYFLMRGFGFRHEKVRGTWEEDFIYVMNGQCYLPAYINYIYAPSRAWQRQFVGFDQEREEIGEPVSLVCSMPGARRLRVEFHYHYCLYFVEGLANDTGNESAYQIGKEVQVAEPVLAFSELREYAGKLEKPEEFFFLLAVTAIEDADRSAARILIEAWLKQIPVHPFIIPLVARLLAADNDRIPAAVQPGGRTAVLYSEQERVCFRAVVSEEGVSIWRQLDYGWQDIIFRSAELGWRKWEEYACKSKVTGDSASPESRRAAARNVLDTLRQPAPRLRVSYSLEGMDTAQKAAKILEVMGCIENMEGYCVLRYGAKKEKRHDRVFYGARAPFGFELMAHSAVYVRSRDFLMASSNTKIKEPKILVGRFGWGFKYSPSSDYGPMYVYQGESGRFYAYGAIRMHRADTLDQLLADFFQKEWEGVTEVQGYEGSLTVSRLDHRLEYCYTEEDMRQSMETAEDTVADRFTLFGGYQMWLEFVRWLDEALNPQLPPWVNAIVTGLDWERGGALTFAGIHENEEDAELQEFQEKADLDFEDTTEEEEADGDASDEEEADGDTSDMTGAAESDRNPQNEVYLPQLPLLIWAKGMDRRDRADFLINAMQWYVDCGRFAEKTGDRKIRILVN
;
A
#
# COMPACT_ATOMS: atom_id res chain seq x y z
N MET A 1 1.63 -57.91 -26.01
CA MET A 1 1.43 -56.71 -25.18
C MET A 1 1.93 -57.05 -23.80
N SER A 2 3.10 -56.52 -23.44
CA SER A 2 3.67 -56.65 -22.10
C SER A 2 2.90 -55.73 -21.16
N ASP A 3 2.48 -56.22 -19.99
CA ASP A 3 1.77 -55.45 -18.98
C ASP A 3 2.72 -54.37 -18.40
N ILE A 4 2.26 -53.13 -18.26
CA ILE A 4 3.11 -51.97 -17.86
C ILE A 4 3.91 -52.25 -16.57
N TRP A 5 3.29 -52.99 -15.66
CA TRP A 5 3.85 -53.38 -14.36
C TRP A 5 4.94 -54.46 -14.50
N SER A 6 4.78 -55.36 -15.46
CA SER A 6 5.78 -56.37 -15.79
C SER A 6 7.06 -55.77 -16.39
N MET A 7 6.96 -54.66 -17.13
CA MET A 7 8.12 -53.93 -17.64
C MET A 7 8.90 -53.21 -16.52
N LEU A 8 8.20 -52.77 -15.48
CA LEU A 8 8.82 -52.16 -14.29
C LEU A 8 9.28 -53.23 -13.25
N GLY A 9 8.83 -54.47 -13.39
CA GLY A 9 9.17 -55.57 -12.48
C GLY A 9 8.51 -55.50 -11.10
N ILE A 10 7.34 -54.85 -11.00
CA ILE A 10 6.58 -54.65 -9.76
C ILE A 10 5.10 -55.03 -9.96
N GLU A 11 4.35 -55.25 -8.88
CA GLU A 11 2.89 -55.39 -8.95
C GLU A 11 2.19 -54.02 -9.11
N PRO A 12 0.97 -53.96 -9.68
CA PRO A 12 0.22 -52.72 -9.83
C PRO A 12 0.06 -51.95 -8.51
N THR A 13 0.47 -50.69 -8.49
CA THR A 13 0.47 -49.87 -7.27
C THR A 13 0.35 -48.39 -7.57
N ASP A 14 -0.27 -47.64 -6.66
CA ASP A 14 -0.40 -46.18 -6.76
C ASP A 14 0.74 -45.44 -6.03
N ASP A 15 1.66 -46.16 -5.38
CA ASP A 15 2.82 -45.56 -4.71
C ASP A 15 3.85 -45.08 -5.74
N LYS A 16 3.78 -43.79 -6.07
CA LYS A 16 4.70 -43.10 -6.99
C LYS A 16 6.18 -43.25 -6.61
N LYS A 17 6.52 -43.43 -5.33
CA LYS A 17 7.92 -43.65 -4.91
C LYS A 17 8.38 -45.07 -5.26
N ALA A 18 7.51 -46.07 -5.17
CA ALA A 18 7.80 -47.44 -5.59
C ALA A 18 7.98 -47.53 -7.11
N ILE A 19 7.10 -46.89 -7.89
CA ILE A 19 7.18 -46.83 -9.36
C ILE A 19 8.49 -46.19 -9.83
N ARG A 20 8.87 -45.05 -9.23
CA ARG A 20 10.14 -44.36 -9.53
C ARG A 20 11.37 -45.20 -9.19
N ARG A 21 11.34 -45.92 -8.07
CA ARG A 21 12.43 -46.82 -7.67
C ARG A 21 12.56 -48.01 -8.62
N ALA A 22 11.44 -48.56 -9.07
CA ALA A 22 11.42 -49.67 -10.02
C ALA A 22 11.97 -49.26 -11.39
N PHE A 23 11.54 -48.11 -11.91
CA PHE A 23 12.07 -47.53 -13.14
C PHE A 23 13.59 -47.27 -13.06
N ALA A 24 14.05 -46.66 -11.96
CA ALA A 24 15.48 -46.40 -11.75
C ALA A 24 16.32 -47.69 -11.59
N ALA A 25 15.72 -48.78 -11.10
CA ALA A 25 16.40 -50.07 -11.02
C ALA A 25 16.53 -50.73 -12.40
N GLN A 26 15.49 -50.71 -13.22
CA GLN A 26 15.51 -51.25 -14.58
C GLN A 26 16.39 -50.41 -15.53
N SER A 27 16.36 -49.08 -15.39
CA SER A 27 17.16 -48.16 -16.21
C SER A 27 18.68 -48.25 -15.95
N ARG A 28 19.08 -48.90 -14.84
CA ARG A 28 20.48 -49.16 -14.50
C ARG A 28 20.99 -50.49 -15.04
N LEU A 29 20.08 -51.42 -15.36
CA LEU A 29 20.42 -52.73 -15.92
C LEU A 29 20.51 -52.70 -17.45
N HIS A 30 19.83 -51.75 -18.10
CA HIS A 30 19.81 -51.58 -19.56
C HIS A 30 20.26 -50.16 -19.93
N HIS A 31 21.42 -50.05 -20.59
CA HIS A 31 22.00 -48.75 -20.95
C HIS A 31 21.30 -48.14 -22.19
N PRO A 32 20.94 -46.83 -22.18
CA PRO A 32 20.16 -46.20 -23.26
C PRO A 32 20.83 -46.22 -24.65
N GLU A 33 22.16 -46.24 -24.69
CA GLU A 33 22.93 -46.29 -25.94
C GLU A 33 23.06 -47.71 -26.50
N GLU A 34 22.92 -48.74 -25.65
CA GLU A 34 23.07 -50.16 -26.04
C GLU A 34 21.72 -50.81 -26.36
N GLU A 35 20.65 -50.44 -25.62
CA GLU A 35 19.29 -50.99 -25.80
C GLU A 35 18.21 -49.89 -25.84
N PRO A 36 18.24 -49.01 -26.86
CA PRO A 36 17.37 -47.82 -26.93
C PRO A 36 15.88 -48.16 -27.02
N GLU A 37 15.52 -49.26 -27.69
CA GLU A 37 14.13 -49.72 -27.80
C GLU A 37 13.57 -50.20 -26.46
N TYR A 38 14.39 -50.89 -25.65
CA TYR A 38 14.02 -51.29 -24.30
C TYR A 38 13.82 -50.07 -23.41
N PHE A 39 14.73 -49.09 -23.49
CA PHE A 39 14.65 -47.87 -22.70
C PHE A 39 13.44 -47.00 -23.08
N ALA A 40 13.09 -46.94 -24.36
CA ALA A 40 11.88 -46.28 -24.84
C ALA A 40 10.62 -46.96 -24.29
N ALA A 41 10.56 -48.29 -24.34
CA ALA A 41 9.44 -49.07 -23.79
C ALA A 41 9.35 -48.95 -22.25
N LEU A 42 10.48 -48.93 -21.54
CA LEU A 42 10.55 -48.74 -20.10
C LEU A 42 10.08 -47.34 -19.68
N ASN A 43 10.48 -46.30 -20.42
CA ASN A 43 10.01 -44.93 -20.21
C ASN A 43 8.51 -44.79 -20.47
N GLN A 44 7.99 -45.46 -21.50
CA GLN A 44 6.57 -45.44 -21.81
C GLN A 44 5.76 -46.16 -20.73
N ALA A 45 6.23 -47.31 -20.23
CA ALA A 45 5.62 -48.02 -19.11
C ALA A 45 5.64 -47.20 -17.80
N TYR A 46 6.76 -46.51 -17.51
CA TYR A 46 6.88 -45.63 -16.35
C TYR A 46 5.92 -44.44 -16.39
N LYS A 47 5.78 -43.77 -17.54
CA LYS A 47 4.82 -42.68 -17.72
C LYS A 47 3.38 -43.20 -17.58
N ALA A 48 3.05 -44.29 -18.26
CA ALA A 48 1.73 -44.90 -18.16
C ALA A 48 1.37 -45.33 -16.74
N ALA A 49 2.34 -45.85 -15.95
CA ALA A 49 2.14 -46.22 -14.56
C ALA A 49 1.97 -45.02 -13.60
N LEU A 50 2.57 -43.87 -13.92
CA LEU A 50 2.35 -42.63 -13.17
C LEU A 50 1.00 -41.98 -13.49
N ASP A 51 0.54 -42.14 -14.73
CA ASP A 51 -0.71 -41.57 -15.23
C ASP A 51 -1.93 -42.43 -14.84
N SER A 52 -1.76 -43.73 -14.61
CA SER A 52 -2.83 -44.62 -14.13
C SER A 52 -3.32 -44.31 -12.70
N GLY A 53 -2.64 -43.43 -11.96
CA GLY A 53 -3.00 -43.01 -10.60
C GLY A 53 -3.51 -41.56 -10.49
N ALA A 54 -3.94 -40.93 -11.59
CA ALA A 54 -4.40 -39.54 -11.60
C ALA A 54 -5.59 -39.30 -12.56
N ASP A 55 -6.80 -39.69 -12.15
CA ASP A 55 -8.04 -39.15 -12.74
C ASP A 55 -8.41 -37.84 -12.02
N GLY A 56 -8.43 -36.73 -12.76
CA GLY A 56 -8.81 -35.42 -12.23
C GLY A 56 -8.49 -34.22 -13.13
N GLU A 57 -8.73 -34.37 -14.44
CA GLU A 57 -9.06 -33.33 -15.46
C GLU A 57 -8.04 -32.21 -15.76
N LYS A 58 -7.33 -32.22 -16.92
CA LYS A 58 -7.73 -32.06 -18.37
C LYS A 58 -7.63 -30.60 -18.81
N ALA A 59 -7.28 -30.19 -20.03
CA ALA A 59 -7.19 -30.78 -21.39
C ALA A 59 -6.71 -29.61 -22.32
N TRP A 60 -6.23 -29.70 -23.56
CA TRP A 60 -5.88 -30.73 -24.57
C TRP A 60 -5.23 -29.92 -25.75
N GLU A 61 -4.13 -30.41 -26.33
CA GLU A 61 -4.01 -30.92 -27.74
C GLU A 61 -4.13 -29.88 -28.87
N GLU A 62 -3.05 -29.62 -29.61
CA GLU A 62 -2.58 -30.34 -30.81
C GLU A 62 -3.32 -29.99 -32.11
N SER A 63 -2.59 -29.37 -33.03
CA SER A 63 -2.38 -29.87 -34.41
C SER A 63 -1.59 -28.84 -35.22
N VAL A 64 -0.49 -29.26 -35.84
CA VAL A 64 -0.33 -29.28 -37.32
C VAL A 64 0.74 -30.33 -37.64
N GLN A 65 0.32 -31.45 -38.21
CA GLN A 65 1.10 -32.15 -39.22
C GLN A 65 0.69 -31.59 -40.58
N ASN A 66 1.67 -31.17 -41.39
CA ASN A 66 1.69 -31.34 -42.86
C ASN A 66 3.11 -31.00 -43.33
N GLU A 67 3.87 -32.00 -43.78
CA GLU A 67 4.07 -32.37 -45.19
C GLU A 67 5.41 -31.83 -45.74
N ARG A 68 6.32 -32.77 -46.02
CA ARG A 68 7.46 -32.56 -46.92
C ARG A 68 6.96 -32.14 -48.32
N PRO A 69 7.77 -31.41 -49.11
CA PRO A 69 7.82 -31.60 -50.55
C PRO A 69 9.00 -32.51 -50.92
N GLU A 70 8.63 -33.66 -51.48
CA GLU A 70 9.15 -34.22 -52.73
C GLU A 70 10.65 -34.61 -52.81
N LYS A 71 10.88 -35.92 -52.70
CA LYS A 71 11.89 -36.61 -53.52
C LYS A 71 11.14 -37.50 -54.50
N GLU A 72 11.24 -37.20 -55.79
CA GLU A 72 11.06 -38.19 -56.86
C GLU A 72 12.35 -38.36 -57.68
N ASN A 73 12.90 -39.56 -57.54
CA ASN A 73 13.50 -40.43 -58.57
C ASN A 73 14.57 -39.91 -59.53
N VAL A 74 15.80 -40.45 -59.37
CA VAL A 74 16.47 -41.29 -60.41
C VAL A 74 17.26 -42.42 -59.70
N PRO A 75 17.34 -43.66 -60.25
CA PRO A 75 17.65 -44.88 -59.51
C PRO A 75 19.15 -45.21 -59.35
N ARG A 76 19.41 -46.11 -58.40
CA ARG A 76 20.64 -46.92 -58.28
C ARG A 76 20.80 -47.83 -59.50
N GLU A 77 22.01 -47.87 -60.06
CA GLU A 77 22.75 -49.13 -60.24
C GLU A 77 24.25 -48.87 -60.51
N THR A 78 25.08 -49.50 -59.66
CA THR A 78 26.43 -50.07 -59.88
C THR A 78 27.54 -49.23 -60.55
N VAL A 79 28.69 -49.08 -59.89
CA VAL A 79 29.96 -49.79 -60.22
C VAL A 79 31.02 -49.50 -59.13
N GLN A 80 31.47 -50.60 -58.50
CA GLN A 80 32.81 -50.97 -58.01
C GLN A 80 33.86 -49.91 -57.65
N GLU A 81 34.36 -50.09 -56.42
CA GLU A 81 35.78 -50.09 -55.97
C GLU A 81 36.85 -49.19 -56.62
N LYS A 82 37.59 -48.54 -55.71
CA LYS A 82 38.97 -48.00 -55.80
C LYS A 82 39.12 -46.72 -56.61
N SER A 83 39.60 -45.60 -56.07
CA SER A 83 40.87 -45.43 -55.35
C SER A 83 41.02 -43.94 -54.96
N GLU A 84 41.58 -43.70 -53.77
CA GLU A 84 42.46 -42.57 -53.39
C GLU A 84 42.28 -41.19 -54.05
N ASP A 85 41.80 -40.21 -53.27
CA ASP A 85 42.58 -38.98 -52.94
C ASP A 85 41.96 -38.24 -51.73
N THR A 86 42.37 -38.63 -50.52
CA THR A 86 42.07 -37.92 -49.26
C THR A 86 43.13 -36.85 -48.95
N GLY A 87 43.40 -35.95 -49.90
CA GLY A 87 44.40 -34.88 -49.75
C GLY A 87 43.85 -33.54 -49.22
N GLY A 88 42.56 -33.24 -49.41
CA GLY A 88 41.99 -31.90 -49.19
C GLY A 88 41.53 -31.58 -47.76
N GLU A 89 40.70 -32.44 -47.14
CA GLU A 89 40.12 -32.17 -45.81
C GLU A 89 41.15 -32.25 -44.68
N SER A 90 42.12 -33.16 -44.79
CA SER A 90 43.28 -33.24 -43.89
C SER A 90 44.15 -31.97 -43.93
N SER A 91 44.21 -31.29 -45.08
CA SER A 91 44.98 -30.05 -45.26
C SER A 91 44.29 -28.83 -44.64
N LEU A 92 42.98 -28.70 -44.80
CA LEU A 92 42.19 -27.58 -44.25
C LEU A 92 42.07 -27.65 -42.72
N LEU A 93 41.79 -28.85 -42.16
CA LEU A 93 41.75 -29.06 -40.71
C LEU A 93 43.11 -28.78 -40.07
N LYS A 94 44.22 -29.23 -40.70
CA LYS A 94 45.58 -28.89 -40.24
C LYS A 94 45.87 -27.40 -40.31
N ARG A 95 45.38 -26.69 -41.33
CA ARG A 95 45.58 -25.23 -41.46
C ARG A 95 44.77 -24.46 -40.42
N LEU A 96 43.56 -24.90 -40.10
CA LEU A 96 42.74 -24.32 -39.04
C LEU A 96 43.36 -24.58 -37.66
N ASP A 97 43.83 -25.80 -37.39
CA ASP A 97 44.53 -26.13 -36.15
C ASP A 97 45.86 -25.36 -36.01
N GLN A 98 46.63 -25.23 -37.10
CA GLN A 98 47.82 -24.38 -37.13
C GLN A 98 47.50 -22.90 -36.90
N ALA A 99 46.41 -22.38 -37.46
CA ALA A 99 45.99 -21.00 -37.24
C ALA A 99 45.54 -20.77 -35.79
N ALA A 100 44.78 -21.70 -35.20
CA ALA A 100 44.38 -21.66 -33.80
C ALA A 100 45.61 -21.72 -32.87
N GLN A 101 46.58 -22.61 -33.14
CA GLN A 101 47.83 -22.69 -32.40
C GLN A 101 48.68 -21.41 -32.54
N GLN A 102 48.72 -20.81 -33.73
CA GLN A 102 49.40 -19.52 -33.95
C GLN A 102 48.71 -18.38 -33.19
N ALA A 103 47.38 -18.36 -33.13
CA ALA A 103 46.61 -17.38 -32.38
C ALA A 103 46.84 -17.51 -30.86
N ILE A 104 46.83 -18.74 -30.33
CA ILE A 104 47.18 -19.02 -28.93
C ILE A 104 48.61 -18.53 -28.64
N LYS A 105 49.57 -18.90 -29.49
CA LYS A 105 50.97 -18.50 -29.34
C LYS A 105 51.13 -16.98 -29.35
N LYS A 106 50.45 -16.28 -30.26
CA LYS A 106 50.47 -14.82 -30.34
C LYS A 106 49.90 -14.17 -29.08
N SER A 107 48.80 -14.71 -28.54
CA SER A 107 48.21 -14.21 -27.29
C SER A 107 49.13 -14.47 -26.09
N MET A 108 49.83 -15.61 -26.03
CA MET A 108 50.83 -15.90 -24.99
C MET A 108 52.07 -14.98 -25.05
N GLU A 109 52.44 -14.51 -26.24
CA GLU A 109 53.59 -13.62 -26.42
C GLU A 109 53.27 -12.15 -26.13
N THR A 110 52.06 -11.68 -26.48
CA THR A 110 51.73 -10.24 -26.49
C THR A 110 50.27 -9.87 -26.21
N GLY A 111 49.38 -10.85 -26.01
CA GLY A 111 47.93 -10.64 -25.86
C GLY A 111 47.43 -10.88 -24.43
N ALA A 112 46.13 -11.13 -24.29
CA ALA A 112 45.51 -11.28 -22.97
C ALA A 112 46.07 -12.47 -22.17
N LEU A 113 46.50 -13.55 -22.83
CA LEU A 113 47.15 -14.68 -22.16
C LEU A 113 48.52 -14.30 -21.60
N HIS A 114 49.30 -13.48 -22.32
CA HIS A 114 50.58 -12.98 -21.82
C HIS A 114 50.40 -12.22 -20.49
N ASP A 115 49.49 -11.25 -20.48
CA ASP A 115 49.21 -10.44 -19.29
C ASP A 115 48.65 -11.28 -18.14
N PHE A 116 47.82 -12.28 -18.46
CA PHE A 116 47.34 -13.25 -17.48
C PHE A 116 48.48 -14.03 -16.84
N ILE A 117 49.39 -14.60 -17.66
CA ILE A 117 50.53 -15.42 -17.20
C ILE A 117 51.45 -14.58 -16.31
N VAL A 118 51.81 -13.37 -16.74
CA VAL A 118 52.66 -12.45 -15.96
C VAL A 118 52.05 -12.14 -14.60
N LEU A 119 50.73 -11.93 -14.55
CA LEU A 119 50.01 -11.68 -13.30
C LEU A 119 49.93 -12.93 -12.41
N PHE A 120 49.68 -14.10 -13.01
CA PHE A 120 49.54 -15.38 -12.33
C PHE A 120 50.86 -15.85 -11.70
N GLU A 121 51.98 -15.66 -12.39
CA GLU A 121 53.32 -16.03 -11.94
C GLU A 121 53.82 -15.17 -10.77
N ASN A 122 53.17 -14.03 -10.49
CA ASN A 122 53.51 -13.19 -9.36
C ASN A 122 52.74 -13.64 -8.09
N PRO A 123 53.38 -14.33 -7.13
CA PRO A 123 52.67 -14.95 -6.00
C PRO A 123 52.04 -13.95 -5.04
N LYS A 124 52.47 -12.67 -5.05
CA LYS A 124 51.85 -11.61 -4.25
C LYS A 124 50.60 -11.05 -4.91
N GLN A 125 50.62 -10.92 -6.24
CA GLN A 125 49.52 -10.31 -6.99
C GLN A 125 48.43 -11.33 -7.33
N ALA A 126 48.78 -12.57 -7.65
CA ALA A 126 47.85 -13.65 -7.99
C ALA A 126 46.87 -14.02 -6.86
N LYS A 127 47.19 -13.67 -5.60
CA LYS A 127 46.29 -13.88 -4.45
C LYS A 127 45.31 -12.73 -4.21
N GLN A 128 45.53 -11.56 -4.82
CA GLN A 128 44.73 -10.35 -4.58
C GLN A 128 43.60 -10.21 -5.61
N ALA A 129 42.34 -10.24 -5.14
CA ALA A 129 41.17 -10.11 -6.00
C ALA A 129 41.11 -8.77 -6.77
N ASP A 130 41.59 -7.67 -6.18
CA ASP A 130 41.58 -6.36 -6.86
C ASP A 130 42.50 -6.33 -8.10
N THR A 131 43.60 -7.08 -8.09
CA THR A 131 44.49 -7.17 -9.25
C THR A 131 43.82 -7.92 -10.41
N TRP A 132 43.13 -9.02 -10.10
CA TRP A 132 42.32 -9.75 -11.06
C TRP A 132 41.17 -8.91 -11.59
N LYS A 133 40.42 -8.22 -10.72
CA LYS A 133 39.36 -7.29 -11.11
C LYS A 133 39.82 -6.28 -12.15
N ARG A 134 41.03 -5.70 -11.99
CA ARG A 134 41.61 -4.77 -12.96
C ARG A 134 41.93 -5.45 -14.28
N PHE A 135 42.53 -6.66 -14.23
CA PHE A 135 42.83 -7.47 -15.42
C PHE A 135 41.57 -7.78 -16.24
N PHE A 136 40.49 -8.24 -15.61
CA PHE A 136 39.22 -8.59 -16.26
C PHE A 136 38.49 -7.38 -16.89
N LEU A 137 38.95 -6.15 -16.63
CA LEU A 137 38.45 -4.93 -17.24
C LEU A 137 39.43 -4.30 -18.25
N THR A 138 40.53 -4.99 -18.58
CA THR A 138 41.49 -4.52 -19.59
C THR A 138 40.93 -4.69 -21.00
N GLU A 139 41.33 -3.81 -21.93
CA GLU A 139 40.91 -3.90 -23.33
C GLU A 139 41.40 -5.19 -24.00
N GLY A 140 42.59 -5.67 -23.63
CA GLY A 140 43.16 -6.93 -24.11
C GLY A 140 42.29 -8.12 -23.74
N PHE A 141 41.98 -8.28 -22.45
CA PHE A 141 41.10 -9.35 -21.98
C PHE A 141 39.71 -9.27 -22.61
N LEU A 142 39.02 -8.12 -22.54
CA LEU A 142 37.66 -7.98 -23.07
C LEU A 142 37.57 -8.20 -24.60
N GLY A 143 38.69 -8.04 -25.31
CA GLY A 143 38.80 -8.33 -26.74
C GLY A 143 38.94 -9.83 -27.06
N GLU A 144 39.51 -10.62 -26.17
CA GLU A 144 39.81 -12.05 -26.37
C GLU A 144 38.90 -12.98 -25.55
N GLN A 145 38.22 -12.47 -24.52
CA GLN A 145 37.47 -13.21 -23.48
C GLN A 145 36.56 -14.33 -24.01
N PHE A 146 35.91 -14.11 -25.16
CA PHE A 146 34.93 -15.02 -25.73
C PHE A 146 35.43 -15.82 -26.93
N THR A 147 36.69 -15.63 -27.33
CA THR A 147 37.33 -16.39 -28.41
C THR A 147 37.65 -17.83 -27.96
N GLU A 148 37.60 -18.77 -28.90
CA GLU A 148 37.89 -20.17 -28.62
C GLU A 148 39.36 -20.37 -28.24
N GLU A 149 40.25 -19.66 -28.94
CA GLU A 149 41.69 -19.72 -28.82
C GLU A 149 42.15 -19.24 -27.44
N PHE A 150 41.62 -18.11 -26.96
CA PHE A 150 41.93 -17.61 -25.63
C PHE A 150 41.49 -18.59 -24.54
N GLY A 151 40.24 -19.08 -24.60
CA GLY A 151 39.71 -20.02 -23.62
C GLY A 151 40.50 -21.34 -23.57
N LYS A 152 40.80 -21.91 -24.74
CA LYS A 152 41.60 -23.13 -24.87
C LYS A 152 43.03 -22.91 -24.37
N GLY A 153 43.67 -21.82 -24.78
CA GLY A 153 45.03 -21.49 -24.34
C GLY A 153 45.13 -21.26 -22.83
N LEU A 154 44.12 -20.61 -22.23
CA LEU A 154 44.05 -20.39 -20.78
C LEU A 154 43.93 -21.72 -20.02
N LEU A 155 43.03 -22.61 -20.46
CA LEU A 155 42.85 -23.93 -19.86
C LEU A 155 44.13 -24.78 -19.97
N THR A 156 44.76 -24.81 -21.16
CA THR A 156 46.01 -25.54 -21.37
C THR A 156 47.12 -25.03 -20.45
N TYR A 157 47.32 -23.71 -20.36
CA TYR A 157 48.32 -23.14 -19.46
C TYR A 157 48.07 -23.50 -17.99
N LEU A 158 46.83 -23.34 -17.51
CA LEU A 158 46.48 -23.63 -16.12
C LEU A 158 46.59 -25.12 -15.76
N ALA A 159 46.42 -26.01 -16.74
CA ALA A 159 46.60 -27.44 -16.58
C ALA A 159 48.08 -27.87 -16.57
N GLU A 160 48.96 -27.18 -17.31
CA GLU A 160 50.38 -27.54 -17.46
C GLU A 160 51.31 -26.87 -16.44
N GLN A 161 50.92 -25.72 -15.89
CA GLN A 161 51.74 -24.99 -14.90
C GLN A 161 51.95 -25.78 -13.60
N THR A 162 53.06 -25.50 -12.90
CA THR A 162 53.46 -26.20 -11.65
C THR A 162 53.49 -25.31 -10.40
N LEU A 163 52.97 -24.09 -10.51
CA LEU A 163 52.98 -23.06 -9.45
C LEU A 163 51.94 -23.35 -8.36
N CYS A 164 50.78 -23.88 -8.75
CA CYS A 164 49.75 -24.38 -7.83
C CYS A 164 49.02 -25.58 -8.45
N PRO A 165 48.34 -26.40 -7.64
CA PRO A 165 47.49 -27.47 -8.17
C PRO A 165 46.44 -26.89 -9.13
N SER A 166 46.25 -27.53 -10.29
CA SER A 166 45.30 -27.08 -11.31
C SER A 166 43.84 -27.18 -10.84
N ASP A 167 43.59 -28.05 -9.85
CA ASP A 167 42.33 -28.21 -9.12
C ASP A 167 42.25 -27.35 -7.84
N ASN A 168 43.22 -26.47 -7.57
CA ASN A 168 43.17 -25.56 -6.43
C ASN A 168 43.77 -24.18 -6.77
N LEU A 169 43.10 -23.49 -7.69
CA LEU A 169 43.51 -22.16 -8.15
C LEU A 169 43.27 -21.09 -7.07
N PRO A 170 43.99 -19.95 -7.14
CA PRO A 170 43.81 -18.85 -6.19
C PRO A 170 42.34 -18.37 -6.12
N LYS A 171 41.79 -18.29 -4.90
CA LYS A 171 40.39 -17.89 -4.65
C LYS A 171 40.01 -16.54 -5.29
N GLY A 172 40.92 -15.57 -5.29
CA GLY A 172 40.72 -14.26 -5.91
C GLY A 172 40.57 -14.32 -7.44
N LEU A 173 41.28 -15.25 -8.10
CA LEU A 173 41.14 -15.50 -9.54
C LEU A 173 39.79 -16.14 -9.83
N LEU A 174 39.43 -17.20 -9.11
CA LEU A 174 38.16 -17.93 -9.31
C LEU A 174 36.95 -17.03 -9.09
N GLN A 175 36.99 -16.16 -8.08
CA GLN A 175 35.95 -15.17 -7.83
C GLN A 175 35.74 -14.25 -9.05
N GLU A 176 36.82 -13.65 -9.55
CA GLU A 176 36.72 -12.68 -10.64
C GLU A 176 36.42 -13.36 -11.99
N LEU A 177 36.87 -14.61 -12.18
CA LEU A 177 36.49 -15.44 -13.32
C LEU A 177 34.98 -15.71 -13.34
N ALA A 178 34.39 -16.07 -12.19
CA ALA A 178 32.95 -16.27 -12.08
C ALA A 178 32.14 -15.00 -12.36
N ILE A 179 32.66 -13.84 -11.93
CA ILE A 179 32.03 -12.54 -12.21
C ILE A 179 32.13 -12.20 -13.70
N ALA A 180 33.33 -12.25 -14.28
CA ALA A 180 33.59 -11.83 -15.66
C ALA A 180 32.83 -12.67 -16.70
N TYR A 181 32.62 -13.97 -16.43
CA TYR A 181 31.87 -14.87 -17.30
C TYR A 181 30.42 -15.11 -16.85
N ALA A 182 29.94 -14.34 -15.86
CA ALA A 182 28.58 -14.41 -15.32
C ALA A 182 28.14 -15.85 -14.99
N PHE A 183 28.97 -16.57 -14.24
CA PHE A 183 28.66 -17.94 -13.83
C PHE A 183 27.68 -17.96 -12.65
N ILE A 184 26.74 -18.89 -12.70
CA ILE A 184 25.81 -19.21 -11.60
C ILE A 184 25.99 -20.70 -11.30
N PRO A 185 26.84 -21.04 -10.33
CA PRO A 185 27.04 -22.43 -9.97
C PRO A 185 25.78 -23.03 -9.34
N HIS A 186 25.46 -24.27 -9.70
CA HIS A 186 24.34 -25.03 -9.15
C HIS A 186 24.83 -26.34 -8.54
N PHE A 187 24.04 -26.89 -7.62
CA PHE A 187 24.34 -28.15 -6.95
C PHE A 187 24.28 -29.31 -7.95
N ALA A 188 25.37 -30.06 -8.09
CA ALA A 188 25.54 -31.09 -9.11
C ALA A 188 25.27 -32.53 -8.61
N GLY A 189 24.81 -32.71 -7.36
CA GLY A 189 24.51 -34.03 -6.79
C GLY A 189 25.72 -34.81 -6.24
N GLU A 190 25.48 -36.04 -5.73
CA GLU A 190 26.51 -37.00 -5.29
C GLU A 190 26.90 -37.92 -6.47
N GLU A 191 27.92 -37.58 -7.25
CA GLU A 191 28.51 -38.50 -8.23
C GLU A 191 29.57 -39.39 -7.55
N TYR A 192 29.33 -40.70 -7.53
CA TYR A 192 30.29 -41.70 -7.05
C TYR A 192 31.30 -42.04 -8.14
N PHE A 193 32.57 -41.70 -7.95
CA PHE A 193 33.67 -42.39 -8.63
C PHE A 193 34.08 -43.60 -7.78
N GLU A 194 34.16 -44.78 -8.38
CA GLU A 194 34.51 -46.03 -7.69
C GLU A 194 35.81 -45.85 -6.88
N GLY A 195 35.68 -45.98 -5.55
CA GLY A 195 36.83 -46.08 -4.64
C GLY A 195 37.29 -44.80 -3.94
N LEU A 196 36.70 -43.63 -4.21
CA LEU A 196 37.00 -42.38 -3.46
C LEU A 196 35.72 -41.64 -3.04
N LYS A 197 35.50 -41.54 -1.72
CA LYS A 197 34.41 -40.77 -1.10
C LYS A 197 34.72 -39.26 -1.20
N TYR A 198 34.12 -38.54 -2.14
CA TYR A 198 34.12 -37.07 -2.09
C TYR A 198 33.10 -36.57 -1.04
N PRO A 199 33.28 -35.35 -0.46
CA PRO A 199 32.35 -34.81 0.52
C PRO A 199 31.03 -34.45 -0.14
N LYS A 200 29.96 -34.53 0.66
CA LYS A 200 28.68 -33.89 0.40
C LYS A 200 28.91 -32.45 -0.09
N GLU A 201 28.31 -32.09 -1.23
CA GLU A 201 28.25 -30.75 -1.86
C GLU A 201 29.27 -30.41 -2.97
N TRP A 202 29.08 -30.99 -4.16
CA TRP A 202 29.78 -30.55 -5.38
C TRP A 202 28.93 -29.54 -6.17
N TYR A 203 29.48 -28.37 -6.50
CA TYR A 203 28.83 -27.34 -7.33
C TYR A 203 29.51 -27.28 -8.71
N LYS A 204 28.73 -27.23 -9.79
CA LYS A 204 29.23 -27.05 -11.17
C LYS A 204 28.51 -25.89 -11.85
N VAL A 205 29.10 -25.38 -12.92
CA VAL A 205 28.49 -24.42 -13.85
C VAL A 205 28.27 -25.13 -15.17
N SER A 206 27.05 -25.09 -15.70
CA SER A 206 26.75 -25.53 -17.05
C SER A 206 26.49 -24.29 -17.91
N VAL A 207 27.10 -24.25 -19.09
CA VAL A 207 26.89 -23.20 -20.09
C VAL A 207 26.62 -23.85 -21.44
N GLU A 208 25.33 -23.94 -21.79
CA GLU A 208 24.89 -24.48 -23.08
C GLU A 208 24.66 -23.33 -24.08
N ASN A 209 24.95 -23.54 -25.37
CA ASN A 209 24.66 -22.60 -26.47
C ASN A 209 25.23 -21.16 -26.34
N THR A 210 26.38 -21.00 -25.68
CA THR A 210 27.05 -19.70 -25.44
C THR A 210 28.30 -19.49 -26.33
N PHE A 211 28.99 -18.35 -26.19
CA PHE A 211 30.31 -18.10 -26.79
C PHE A 211 31.35 -19.21 -26.48
N PRO A 212 32.18 -19.63 -27.47
CA PRO A 212 33.15 -20.71 -27.31
C PRO A 212 34.11 -20.53 -26.12
N GLY A 213 34.67 -19.34 -25.92
CA GLY A 213 35.61 -19.07 -24.82
C GLY A 213 35.00 -19.26 -23.43
N ARG A 214 33.68 -19.05 -23.27
CA ARG A 214 32.98 -19.21 -21.99
C ARG A 214 32.88 -20.69 -21.57
N ARG A 215 32.82 -21.61 -22.55
CA ARG A 215 32.82 -23.06 -22.30
C ARG A 215 34.11 -23.50 -21.61
N TYR A 216 35.26 -23.07 -22.11
CA TYR A 216 36.57 -23.36 -21.49
C TYR A 216 36.72 -22.69 -20.12
N ALA A 217 36.24 -21.46 -19.95
CA ALA A 217 36.23 -20.82 -18.64
C ALA A 217 35.37 -21.59 -17.61
N ALA A 218 34.26 -22.20 -18.05
CA ALA A 218 33.44 -23.06 -17.19
C ALA A 218 34.17 -24.38 -16.85
N GLU A 219 34.92 -24.96 -17.78
CA GLU A 219 35.79 -26.11 -17.51
C GLU A 219 36.87 -25.78 -16.47
N ILE A 220 37.53 -24.63 -16.58
CA ILE A 220 38.50 -24.13 -15.58
C ILE A 220 37.83 -23.97 -14.20
N PHE A 221 36.59 -23.51 -14.17
CA PHE A 221 35.84 -23.36 -12.92
C PHE A 221 35.40 -24.71 -12.34
N ASN A 222 35.01 -25.67 -13.20
CA ASN A 222 34.50 -26.97 -12.79
C ASN A 222 35.59 -28.00 -12.42
N MET A 223 36.84 -27.77 -12.84
CA MET A 223 37.97 -28.64 -12.51
C MET A 223 38.52 -28.42 -11.07
N GLN A 224 37.96 -27.50 -10.30
CA GLN A 224 38.41 -27.22 -8.93
C GLN A 224 37.99 -28.36 -7.98
N GLY A 225 38.93 -28.82 -7.16
CA GLY A 225 38.86 -29.98 -6.28
C GLY A 225 38.36 -29.67 -4.86
N ARG A 226 38.40 -30.69 -3.98
CA ARG A 226 37.83 -30.67 -2.61
C ARG A 226 38.37 -29.55 -1.71
N GLU A 227 39.62 -29.16 -1.86
CA GLU A 227 40.23 -28.11 -1.03
C GLU A 227 39.85 -26.69 -1.48
N CYS A 228 39.24 -26.56 -2.65
CA CYS A 228 38.66 -25.32 -3.14
C CYS A 228 37.20 -25.23 -2.64
N ASP A 229 36.95 -24.44 -1.60
CA ASP A 229 35.61 -24.25 -1.02
C ASP A 229 34.70 -23.39 -1.94
N LEU A 230 34.25 -24.01 -3.04
CA LEU A 230 33.29 -23.45 -4.01
C LEU A 230 31.95 -23.11 -3.34
N LYS A 231 31.57 -23.83 -2.28
CA LYS A 231 30.37 -23.55 -1.47
C LYS A 231 30.46 -22.20 -0.75
N SER A 232 31.58 -21.91 -0.09
CA SER A 232 31.82 -20.60 0.53
C SER A 232 31.89 -19.48 -0.52
N MET A 233 32.49 -19.75 -1.68
CA MET A 233 32.50 -18.78 -2.78
C MET A 233 31.09 -18.44 -3.31
N THR A 234 30.23 -19.44 -3.45
CA THR A 234 28.86 -19.29 -3.98
C THR A 234 27.91 -18.67 -2.97
N ASN A 235 27.93 -19.14 -1.71
CA ASN A 235 27.01 -18.67 -0.67
C ASN A 235 27.41 -17.34 -0.05
N HIS A 236 28.71 -17.06 0.11
CA HIS A 236 29.15 -15.83 0.79
C HIS A 236 29.72 -14.78 -0.16
N ILE A 237 30.58 -15.15 -1.12
CA ILE A 237 31.34 -14.16 -1.89
C ILE A 237 30.55 -13.55 -3.05
N LEU A 238 29.85 -14.35 -3.86
CA LEU A 238 29.04 -13.82 -4.96
C LEU A 238 27.74 -13.13 -4.48
N ARG A 239 27.31 -13.40 -3.25
CA ARG A 239 26.19 -12.70 -2.59
C ARG A 239 26.59 -11.38 -1.93
N GLN A 240 27.90 -11.10 -1.75
CA GLN A 240 28.33 -9.78 -1.28
C GLN A 240 27.91 -8.71 -2.31
N PRO A 241 27.29 -7.60 -1.86
CA PRO A 241 26.75 -6.58 -2.78
C PRO A 241 27.77 -6.10 -3.82
N ALA A 242 29.00 -5.80 -3.41
CA ALA A 242 30.08 -5.33 -4.30
C ALA A 242 30.50 -6.33 -5.40
N ASN A 243 30.28 -7.63 -5.19
CA ASN A 243 30.56 -8.68 -6.18
C ASN A 243 29.32 -8.97 -7.03
N LYS A 244 28.14 -9.01 -6.39
CA LYS A 244 26.87 -9.26 -7.06
C LYS A 244 26.56 -8.21 -8.13
N VAL A 245 26.77 -6.93 -7.83
CA VAL A 245 26.51 -5.83 -8.78
C VAL A 245 27.46 -5.84 -9.98
N ARG A 246 28.69 -6.37 -9.81
CA ARG A 246 29.64 -6.59 -10.91
C ARG A 246 29.26 -7.81 -11.73
N HIS A 247 28.88 -8.91 -11.09
CA HIS A 247 28.35 -10.10 -11.76
C HIS A 247 27.13 -9.75 -12.63
N ASN A 248 26.18 -8.99 -12.08
CA ASN A 248 25.03 -8.50 -12.81
C ASN A 248 25.43 -7.64 -14.03
N ALA A 249 26.43 -6.76 -13.89
CA ALA A 249 26.94 -5.95 -15.00
C ALA A 249 27.54 -6.79 -16.14
N PHE A 250 28.30 -7.85 -15.82
CA PHE A 250 28.83 -8.78 -16.80
C PHE A 250 27.76 -9.69 -17.40
N SER A 251 26.74 -10.05 -16.62
CA SER A 251 25.56 -10.79 -17.08
C SER A 251 24.77 -10.00 -18.13
N ASP A 252 24.49 -8.72 -17.86
CA ASP A 252 23.83 -7.83 -18.83
C ASP A 252 24.69 -7.69 -20.09
N TYR A 253 25.99 -7.43 -19.93
CA TYR A 253 26.91 -7.32 -21.07
C TYR A 253 26.91 -8.57 -21.94
N LEU A 254 26.93 -9.76 -21.34
CA LEU A 254 26.85 -11.03 -22.05
C LEU A 254 25.51 -11.16 -22.81
N ALA A 255 24.38 -10.89 -22.13
CA ALA A 255 23.06 -11.01 -22.73
C ALA A 255 22.91 -10.10 -23.96
N VAL A 256 23.35 -8.84 -23.88
CA VAL A 256 23.25 -7.93 -25.04
C VAL A 256 24.23 -8.33 -26.16
N LYS A 257 25.39 -8.92 -25.84
CA LYS A 257 26.30 -9.48 -26.85
C LYS A 257 25.70 -10.69 -27.56
N GLU A 258 25.01 -11.59 -26.85
CA GLU A 258 24.30 -12.72 -27.45
C GLU A 258 23.18 -12.20 -28.36
N MET A 259 22.40 -11.21 -27.91
CA MET A 259 21.40 -10.57 -28.75
C MET A 259 22.02 -9.91 -30.01
N SER A 260 23.17 -9.27 -29.88
CA SER A 260 23.91 -8.69 -31.02
C SER A 260 24.29 -9.76 -32.04
N ARG A 261 24.89 -10.87 -31.58
CA ARG A 261 25.30 -12.01 -32.41
C ARG A 261 24.12 -12.65 -33.14
N ASP A 262 22.99 -12.79 -32.45
CA ASP A 262 21.80 -13.45 -32.97
C ASP A 262 20.92 -12.49 -33.81
N GLY A 263 21.35 -11.25 -34.03
CA GLY A 263 20.61 -10.25 -34.83
C GLY A 263 19.33 -9.73 -34.17
N ARG A 264 19.26 -9.82 -32.84
CA ARG A 264 18.08 -9.58 -32.00
C ARG A 264 17.96 -8.14 -31.46
N LEU A 265 18.96 -7.29 -31.71
CA LEU A 265 18.89 -5.86 -31.40
C LEU A 265 18.03 -5.09 -32.42
N THR A 266 16.78 -5.53 -32.58
CA THR A 266 15.81 -4.98 -33.52
C THR A 266 14.74 -4.16 -32.81
N ASP A 267 13.90 -3.45 -33.56
CA ASP A 267 12.75 -2.76 -33.00
C ASP A 267 11.68 -3.72 -32.47
N GLY A 268 11.62 -4.97 -32.96
CA GLY A 268 10.69 -6.00 -32.48
C GLY A 268 10.97 -6.49 -31.06
N GLU A 269 12.24 -6.44 -30.62
CA GLU A 269 12.64 -6.81 -29.24
C GLU A 269 13.10 -5.58 -28.43
N ARG A 270 12.63 -4.38 -28.82
CA ARG A 270 13.03 -3.09 -28.23
C ARG A 270 12.92 -3.03 -26.71
N GLU A 271 11.82 -3.54 -26.17
CA GLU A 271 11.58 -3.49 -24.72
C GLU A 271 12.61 -4.31 -23.93
N VAL A 272 13.00 -5.47 -24.46
CA VAL A 272 13.96 -6.39 -23.83
C VAL A 272 15.35 -5.74 -23.76
N TRP A 273 15.88 -5.26 -24.89
CA TRP A 273 17.23 -4.69 -24.88
C TRP A 273 17.28 -3.31 -24.21
N GLN A 274 16.20 -2.51 -24.26
CA GLN A 274 16.16 -1.24 -23.52
C GLN A 274 16.15 -1.45 -22.01
N HIS A 275 15.49 -2.50 -21.52
CA HIS A 275 15.50 -2.85 -20.11
C HIS A 275 16.91 -3.19 -19.63
N ILE A 276 17.61 -4.07 -20.37
CA ILE A 276 18.99 -4.49 -20.01
C ILE A 276 19.94 -3.29 -20.08
N LEU A 277 19.95 -2.55 -21.20
CA LEU A 277 20.84 -1.39 -21.37
C LEU A 277 20.49 -0.23 -20.42
N GLY A 278 19.23 -0.10 -20.01
CA GLY A 278 18.77 0.93 -19.08
C GLY A 278 19.37 0.81 -17.69
N ALA A 279 19.79 -0.39 -17.28
CA ALA A 279 20.40 -0.64 -15.97
C ALA A 279 21.78 0.03 -15.78
N CYS A 280 22.35 0.67 -16.82
CA CYS A 280 23.57 1.46 -16.68
C CYS A 280 23.34 2.93 -16.23
N GLN A 281 22.09 3.35 -15.98
CA GLN A 281 21.80 4.70 -15.48
C GLN A 281 22.27 4.91 -14.03
N PRO A 282 22.60 6.17 -13.62
CA PRO A 282 23.17 6.46 -12.31
C PRO A 282 22.38 5.92 -11.11
N CYS A 283 21.05 5.86 -11.20
CA CYS A 283 20.16 5.36 -10.14
C CYS A 283 20.26 3.84 -9.90
N TYR A 284 20.77 3.08 -10.87
CA TYR A 284 21.02 1.64 -10.77
C TYR A 284 22.48 1.33 -10.40
N LEU A 285 23.35 2.34 -10.28
CA LEU A 285 24.77 2.11 -9.98
C LEU A 285 25.00 2.06 -8.47
N PHE A 286 25.50 0.92 -8.00
CA PHE A 286 25.72 0.64 -6.59
C PHE A 286 26.72 1.61 -5.96
N GLU A 287 27.84 1.89 -6.63
CA GLU A 287 28.89 2.78 -6.12
C GLU A 287 28.42 4.23 -5.92
N ARG A 288 27.26 4.61 -6.49
CA ARG A 288 26.70 5.96 -6.37
C ARG A 288 25.58 6.10 -5.36
N ASN A 289 24.75 5.06 -5.18
CA ASN A 289 23.55 5.14 -4.34
C ASN A 289 23.62 4.33 -3.04
N GLY A 290 24.65 3.50 -2.86
CA GLY A 290 24.80 2.65 -1.67
C GLY A 290 23.69 1.59 -1.54
N LYS A 291 23.64 0.94 -0.37
CA LYS A 291 22.54 0.05 0.01
C LYS A 291 21.28 0.88 0.25
N LYS A 292 20.26 0.78 -0.61
CA LYS A 292 18.92 1.26 -0.27
C LYS A 292 18.19 0.18 0.53
N SER A 293 17.58 0.54 1.65
CA SER A 293 16.75 -0.37 2.44
C SER A 293 15.57 -0.87 1.60
N GLY A 294 15.36 -2.19 1.58
CA GLY A 294 14.28 -2.85 0.84
C GLY A 294 14.56 -3.06 -0.66
N GLY A 295 15.30 -4.12 -1.01
CA GLY A 295 15.24 -4.76 -2.34
C GLY A 295 16.30 -4.40 -3.40
N ALA A 296 17.12 -3.36 -3.23
CA ALA A 296 17.91 -2.81 -4.35
C ALA A 296 19.22 -3.57 -4.73
N ASP A 297 19.73 -4.50 -3.91
CA ASP A 297 20.98 -5.20 -4.23
C ASP A 297 20.83 -6.17 -5.43
N TYR A 298 19.62 -6.69 -5.68
CA TYR A 298 19.37 -7.60 -6.81
C TYR A 298 19.25 -6.88 -8.15
N GLU A 299 18.80 -5.62 -8.17
CA GLU A 299 18.61 -4.83 -9.39
C GLU A 299 19.80 -3.93 -9.74
N SER A 300 20.71 -3.66 -8.79
CA SER A 300 21.84 -2.75 -9.01
C SER A 300 22.98 -3.35 -9.86
N ARG A 301 23.73 -2.47 -10.53
CA ARG A 301 24.92 -2.76 -11.35
C ARG A 301 26.14 -1.99 -10.83
N SER A 302 27.33 -2.50 -11.14
CA SER A 302 28.57 -1.76 -10.92
C SER A 302 28.81 -0.72 -12.02
N GLU A 303 29.49 0.38 -11.70
CA GLU A 303 30.03 1.33 -12.68
C GLU A 303 30.86 0.65 -13.80
N SER A 304 31.38 -0.57 -13.57
CA SER A 304 32.08 -1.34 -14.60
C SER A 304 31.26 -1.60 -15.86
N VAL A 305 29.92 -1.64 -15.78
CA VAL A 305 29.03 -1.84 -16.94
C VAL A 305 29.30 -0.83 -18.06
N VAL A 306 29.63 0.41 -17.69
CA VAL A 306 29.91 1.48 -18.66
C VAL A 306 31.18 1.16 -19.45
N LYS A 307 32.23 0.64 -18.78
CA LYS A 307 33.48 0.22 -19.45
C LYS A 307 33.24 -0.96 -20.40
N LEU A 308 32.39 -1.91 -20.00
CA LEU A 308 32.02 -3.04 -20.83
C LEU A 308 31.32 -2.57 -22.12
N TYR A 309 30.36 -1.65 -22.01
CA TYR A 309 29.69 -1.07 -23.18
C TYR A 309 30.62 -0.22 -24.06
N VAL A 310 31.54 0.56 -23.47
CA VAL A 310 32.56 1.28 -24.26
C VAL A 310 33.35 0.31 -25.13
N GLN A 311 33.83 -0.80 -24.54
CA GLN A 311 34.62 -1.76 -25.30
C GLN A 311 33.78 -2.51 -26.34
N TRP A 312 32.51 -2.75 -26.04
CA TRP A 312 31.56 -3.32 -27.01
C TRP A 312 31.45 -2.44 -28.25
N LEU A 313 31.18 -1.14 -28.08
CA LEU A 313 31.05 -0.17 -29.18
C LEU A 313 32.37 0.08 -29.93
N LYS A 314 33.54 -0.20 -29.32
CA LYS A 314 34.82 -0.14 -30.05
C LYS A 314 34.97 -1.27 -31.07
N LYS A 315 34.41 -2.44 -30.78
CA LYS A 315 34.61 -3.66 -31.57
C LYS A 315 33.45 -3.99 -32.51
N GLU A 316 32.23 -3.64 -32.13
CA GLU A 316 31.01 -3.99 -32.84
C GLU A 316 30.25 -2.73 -33.26
N GLN A 317 29.70 -2.76 -34.49
CA GLN A 317 28.83 -1.70 -34.99
C GLN A 317 27.40 -1.96 -34.51
N LEU A 318 26.83 -1.04 -33.75
CA LEU A 318 25.51 -1.21 -33.18
C LEU A 318 24.42 -0.61 -34.07
N PRO A 319 23.17 -1.12 -33.99
CA PRO A 319 22.03 -0.49 -34.65
C PRO A 319 21.81 0.94 -34.19
N GLU A 320 21.35 1.80 -35.11
CA GLU A 320 21.09 3.22 -34.84
C GLU A 320 20.17 3.41 -33.62
N ALA A 321 19.12 2.59 -33.48
CA ALA A 321 18.18 2.64 -32.37
C ALA A 321 18.85 2.49 -30.98
N VAL A 322 19.90 1.66 -30.88
CA VAL A 322 20.66 1.44 -29.63
C VAL A 322 21.55 2.64 -29.31
N LEU A 323 22.21 3.21 -30.33
CA LEU A 323 23.05 4.39 -30.19
C LEU A 323 22.23 5.62 -29.75
N LEU A 324 21.08 5.83 -30.40
CA LEU A 324 20.12 6.87 -30.02
C LEU A 324 19.56 6.65 -28.61
N PHE A 325 19.32 5.40 -28.22
CA PHE A 325 18.90 5.06 -26.87
C PHE A 325 19.94 5.46 -25.84
N PHE A 326 21.23 5.12 -26.00
CA PHE A 326 22.27 5.56 -25.07
C PHE A 326 22.36 7.08 -24.99
N TYR A 327 22.38 7.75 -26.15
CA TYR A 327 22.48 9.20 -26.21
C TYR A 327 21.35 9.89 -25.43
N LYS A 328 20.11 9.38 -25.57
CA LYS A 328 18.93 9.89 -24.86
C LYS A 328 18.91 9.49 -23.39
N LYS A 329 19.03 8.19 -23.08
CA LYS A 329 18.80 7.60 -21.75
C LYS A 329 19.85 8.04 -20.72
N LEU A 330 21.06 8.34 -21.17
CA LEU A 330 22.17 8.84 -20.34
C LEU A 330 22.38 10.36 -20.43
N ASP A 331 21.47 11.07 -21.12
CA ASP A 331 21.51 12.52 -21.34
C ASP A 331 22.88 13.05 -21.81
N PHE A 332 23.41 12.45 -22.88
CA PHE A 332 24.72 12.81 -23.43
C PHE A 332 24.81 14.26 -23.91
N LYS A 333 23.67 14.89 -24.22
CA LYS A 333 23.59 16.29 -24.60
C LYS A 333 24.14 17.21 -23.52
N THR A 334 23.79 16.97 -22.24
CA THR A 334 24.18 17.86 -21.13
C THR A 334 25.37 17.32 -20.32
N LEU A 335 25.91 16.15 -20.69
CA LEU A 335 26.94 15.43 -19.94
C LEU A 335 28.17 16.27 -19.55
N GLU A 336 28.59 17.24 -20.36
CA GLU A 336 29.72 18.13 -20.04
C GLU A 336 29.53 18.92 -18.74
N ARG A 337 28.28 19.18 -18.35
CA ARG A 337 27.90 19.90 -17.13
C ARG A 337 27.46 18.96 -16.00
N SER A 338 27.43 17.64 -16.25
CA SER A 338 26.98 16.63 -15.29
C SER A 338 28.13 16.16 -14.39
N SER A 339 27.79 15.79 -13.14
CA SER A 339 28.71 15.11 -12.21
C SER A 339 29.10 13.70 -12.68
N THR A 340 28.39 13.14 -13.66
CA THR A 340 28.67 11.81 -14.24
C THR A 340 29.57 11.87 -15.47
N ARG A 341 30.07 13.05 -15.85
CA ARG A 341 30.99 13.24 -17.00
C ARG A 341 32.14 12.24 -16.99
N GLY A 342 32.87 12.14 -15.88
CA GLY A 342 34.03 11.25 -15.76
C GLY A 342 33.72 9.77 -15.97
N LEU A 343 32.46 9.34 -15.80
CA LEU A 343 32.02 7.97 -16.02
C LEU A 343 31.62 7.72 -17.48
N TYR A 344 30.79 8.60 -18.06
CA TYR A 344 30.16 8.34 -19.36
C TYR A 344 30.85 8.99 -20.57
N SER A 345 31.86 9.86 -20.40
CA SER A 345 32.51 10.56 -21.53
C SER A 345 33.01 9.59 -22.61
N ALA A 346 33.69 8.51 -22.22
CA ALA A 346 34.19 7.52 -23.17
C ALA A 346 33.06 6.79 -23.92
N LEU A 347 31.92 6.55 -23.27
CA LEU A 347 30.76 5.93 -23.92
C LEU A 347 30.09 6.90 -24.90
N LYS A 348 30.00 8.19 -24.54
CA LYS A 348 29.53 9.24 -25.44
C LYS A 348 30.42 9.37 -26.67
N GLU A 349 31.74 9.33 -26.50
CA GLU A 349 32.69 9.38 -27.61
C GLU A 349 32.49 8.22 -28.59
N GLU A 350 32.33 6.99 -28.09
CA GLU A 350 32.10 5.82 -28.96
C GLU A 350 30.71 5.85 -29.65
N VAL A 351 29.66 6.32 -28.95
CA VAL A 351 28.34 6.52 -29.56
C VAL A 351 28.42 7.55 -30.70
N LEU A 352 29.09 8.67 -30.49
CA LEU A 352 29.26 9.71 -31.50
C LEU A 352 30.24 9.32 -32.60
N ARG A 353 31.21 8.44 -32.34
CA ARG A 353 32.08 7.87 -33.38
C ARG A 353 31.28 7.04 -34.38
N GLN A 354 30.32 6.25 -33.90
CA GLN A 354 29.46 5.43 -34.76
C GLN A 354 28.30 6.22 -35.37
N LEU A 355 27.74 7.20 -34.65
CA LEU A 355 26.63 8.04 -35.10
C LEU A 355 26.89 9.53 -34.77
N PRO A 356 27.70 10.23 -35.59
CA PRO A 356 28.05 11.63 -35.35
C PRO A 356 26.83 12.57 -35.30
N GLY A 357 25.78 12.24 -36.07
CA GLY A 357 24.53 13.00 -36.15
C GLY A 357 23.51 12.69 -35.05
N ALA A 358 23.84 11.87 -34.03
CA ALA A 358 22.87 11.44 -33.02
C ALA A 358 22.15 12.62 -32.32
N GLU A 359 22.89 13.69 -32.03
CA GLU A 359 22.33 14.90 -31.42
C GLU A 359 21.38 15.63 -32.35
N GLU A 360 21.71 15.75 -33.64
CA GLU A 360 20.86 16.40 -34.65
C GLU A 360 19.60 15.58 -34.93
N ILE A 361 19.73 14.24 -35.03
CA ILE A 361 18.60 13.32 -35.24
C ILE A 361 17.58 13.40 -34.09
N LEU A 362 18.04 13.45 -32.84
CA LEU A 362 17.14 13.52 -31.67
C LEU A 362 16.69 14.95 -31.38
N PHE A 363 17.62 15.90 -31.41
CA PHE A 363 17.46 17.23 -30.82
C PHE A 363 17.60 18.40 -31.81
N GLY A 364 17.77 18.14 -33.11
CA GLY A 364 17.71 19.16 -34.16
C GLY A 364 16.35 19.85 -34.22
N GLU A 365 16.20 20.86 -35.09
CA GLU A 365 14.97 21.65 -35.18
C GLU A 365 13.73 20.78 -35.49
N ASP A 366 13.91 19.73 -36.31
CA ASP A 366 12.89 18.73 -36.65
C ASP A 366 13.09 17.38 -35.94
N GLY A 367 14.01 17.34 -34.97
CA GLY A 367 14.30 16.12 -34.19
C GLY A 367 13.08 15.68 -33.38
N LYS A 368 12.74 14.39 -33.48
CA LYS A 368 11.54 13.82 -32.86
C LYS A 368 11.48 14.06 -31.34
N GLU A 369 12.59 13.92 -30.62
CA GLU A 369 12.64 14.18 -29.17
C GLU A 369 12.54 15.66 -28.83
N GLN A 370 13.08 16.55 -29.68
CA GLN A 370 12.91 18.00 -29.51
C GLN A 370 11.45 18.41 -29.68
N LEU A 371 10.75 17.84 -30.67
CA LEU A 371 9.32 18.07 -30.88
C LEU A 371 8.49 17.55 -29.71
N ILE A 372 8.71 16.30 -29.26
CA ILE A 372 8.05 15.74 -28.07
C ILE A 372 8.31 16.63 -26.84
N THR A 373 9.54 17.10 -26.66
CA THR A 373 9.91 17.94 -25.52
C THR A 373 9.26 19.32 -25.56
N ARG A 374 9.20 19.97 -26.73
CA ARG A 374 8.49 21.25 -26.91
C ARG A 374 6.99 21.10 -26.66
N LEU A 375 6.38 20.05 -27.24
CA LEU A 375 4.96 19.77 -27.09
C LEU A 375 4.62 19.48 -25.62
N TYR A 376 5.39 18.60 -24.97
CA TYR A 376 5.21 18.30 -23.55
C TYR A 376 5.41 19.52 -22.64
N ARG A 377 6.37 20.41 -22.94
CA ARG A 377 6.53 21.66 -22.16
C ARG A 377 5.29 22.55 -22.23
N THR A 378 4.70 22.66 -23.42
CA THR A 378 3.46 23.42 -23.63
C THR A 378 2.31 22.78 -22.85
N TYR A 379 2.14 21.46 -22.97
CA TYR A 379 1.17 20.69 -22.20
C TYR A 379 1.33 20.86 -20.69
N SER A 380 2.56 20.67 -20.18
CA SER A 380 2.91 20.78 -18.77
C SER A 380 2.64 22.18 -18.22
N ALA A 381 2.92 23.23 -18.99
CA ALA A 381 2.60 24.61 -18.60
C ALA A 381 1.09 24.81 -18.42
N ILE A 382 0.27 24.31 -19.35
CA ILE A 382 -1.21 24.44 -19.27
C ILE A 382 -1.74 23.78 -17.98
N ILE A 383 -1.33 22.54 -17.69
CA ILE A 383 -1.82 21.81 -16.50
C ILE A 383 -1.27 22.38 -15.19
N ASN A 384 -0.03 22.90 -15.18
CA ASN A 384 0.56 23.56 -14.00
C ASN A 384 -0.14 24.89 -13.70
N ASP A 385 -0.43 25.69 -14.72
CA ASP A 385 -1.16 26.96 -14.55
C ASP A 385 -2.57 26.70 -14.00
N ASN A 386 -3.24 25.65 -14.46
CA ASN A 386 -4.53 25.22 -13.91
C ASN A 386 -4.43 24.78 -12.45
N GLN A 387 -3.43 23.96 -12.09
CA GLN A 387 -3.20 23.57 -10.70
C GLN A 387 -2.94 24.80 -9.81
N ASN A 388 -2.10 25.72 -10.25
CA ASN A 388 -1.78 26.96 -9.53
C ASN A 388 -3.00 27.86 -9.31
N ASN A 389 -4.04 27.75 -10.14
CA ASN A 389 -5.30 28.45 -9.95
C ASN A 389 -6.11 27.88 -8.78
N TYR A 390 -6.09 26.57 -8.58
CA TYR A 390 -6.76 25.93 -7.43
C TYR A 390 -6.13 26.38 -6.10
N ASP A 391 -4.80 26.56 -6.05
CA ASP A 391 -4.10 27.12 -4.88
C ASP A 391 -4.48 28.58 -4.58
N LYS A 392 -5.12 29.25 -5.54
CA LYS A 392 -5.66 30.61 -5.45
C LYS A 392 -7.19 30.64 -5.36
N PHE A 393 -7.84 29.49 -5.10
CA PHE A 393 -9.30 29.35 -5.01
C PHE A 393 -10.06 29.66 -6.31
N ILE A 394 -9.36 29.60 -7.45
CA ILE A 394 -9.94 29.74 -8.79
C ILE A 394 -10.16 28.33 -9.32
N TYR A 395 -11.38 27.83 -9.19
CA TYR A 395 -11.74 26.46 -9.56
C TYR A 395 -12.28 26.35 -10.97
N GLY A 396 -11.86 25.29 -11.67
CA GLY A 396 -12.23 25.01 -13.04
C GLY A 396 -11.33 25.71 -14.07
N GLU A 397 -11.63 25.45 -15.33
CA GLU A 397 -10.85 25.95 -16.45
C GLU A 397 -11.17 27.42 -16.77
N THR A 398 -10.14 28.28 -16.75
CA THR A 398 -10.27 29.69 -17.17
C THR A 398 -10.34 29.81 -18.69
N PRO A 399 -10.93 30.90 -19.24
CA PRO A 399 -10.98 31.12 -20.69
C PRO A 399 -9.59 31.08 -21.36
N GLU A 400 -8.57 31.66 -20.71
CA GLU A 400 -7.20 31.63 -21.22
C GLU A 400 -6.62 30.21 -21.30
N ILE A 401 -6.83 29.39 -20.26
CA ILE A 401 -6.39 27.99 -20.23
C ILE A 401 -7.14 27.19 -21.28
N ARG A 402 -8.44 27.42 -21.43
CA ARG A 402 -9.28 26.79 -22.45
C ARG A 402 -8.76 27.06 -23.86
N ASP A 403 -8.48 28.31 -24.18
CA ASP A 403 -8.02 28.71 -25.52
C ASP A 403 -6.64 28.12 -25.81
N ARG A 404 -5.74 28.10 -24.82
CA ARG A 404 -4.44 27.42 -24.92
C ARG A 404 -4.57 25.91 -25.09
N ALA A 405 -5.49 25.26 -24.36
CA ALA A 405 -5.75 23.83 -24.49
C ALA A 405 -6.31 23.48 -25.88
N LYS A 406 -7.27 24.26 -26.38
CA LYS A 406 -7.80 24.09 -27.74
C LYS A 406 -6.72 24.29 -28.80
N ALA A 407 -5.89 25.33 -28.66
CA ALA A 407 -4.78 25.58 -29.57
C ALA A 407 -3.74 24.44 -29.53
N PHE A 408 -3.47 23.86 -28.36
CA PHE A 408 -2.59 22.71 -28.20
C PHE A 408 -3.08 21.50 -28.99
N PHE A 409 -4.34 21.09 -28.83
CA PHE A 409 -4.89 19.93 -29.54
C PHE A 409 -5.14 20.19 -31.03
N ALA A 410 -5.27 21.46 -31.45
CA ALA A 410 -5.34 21.84 -32.85
C ALA A 410 -3.95 21.95 -33.54
N SER A 411 -2.85 21.77 -32.79
CA SER A 411 -1.50 21.93 -33.33
C SER A 411 -1.12 20.78 -34.28
N PRO A 412 -0.43 21.06 -35.41
CA PRO A 412 0.08 20.00 -36.29
C PRO A 412 1.03 19.03 -35.58
N GLU A 413 1.78 19.50 -34.60
CA GLU A 413 2.72 18.70 -33.82
C GLU A 413 2.01 17.67 -32.94
N TRP A 414 0.84 18.01 -32.38
CA TRP A 414 0.01 17.04 -31.66
C TRP A 414 -0.48 15.94 -32.61
N GLU A 415 -1.06 16.31 -33.76
CA GLU A 415 -1.56 15.34 -34.74
C GLU A 415 -0.46 14.38 -35.23
N MET A 416 0.76 14.89 -35.40
CA MET A 416 1.91 14.08 -35.81
C MET A 416 2.41 13.13 -34.71
N LEU A 417 2.34 13.53 -33.43
CA LEU A 417 3.00 12.81 -32.33
C LEU A 417 2.05 12.13 -31.34
N LYS A 418 0.72 12.29 -31.47
CA LYS A 418 -0.26 11.76 -30.51
C LYS A 418 -0.17 10.24 -30.29
N MET A 419 0.27 9.49 -31.30
CA MET A 419 0.47 8.03 -31.23
C MET A 419 1.87 7.61 -30.74
N GLU A 420 2.75 8.57 -30.44
CA GLU A 420 4.11 8.28 -30.04
C GLU A 420 4.19 7.85 -28.56
N LYS A 421 4.65 6.62 -28.32
CA LYS A 421 4.78 6.03 -26.97
C LYS A 421 5.52 6.96 -25.99
N GLY A 422 6.60 7.60 -26.45
CA GLY A 422 7.39 8.52 -25.62
C GLY A 422 6.68 9.82 -25.24
N LEU A 423 5.71 10.28 -26.05
CA LEU A 423 4.84 11.40 -25.68
C LEU A 423 3.75 10.93 -24.71
N PHE A 424 3.12 9.79 -25.02
CA PHE A 424 2.09 9.18 -24.17
C PHE A 424 2.60 8.96 -22.74
N GLU A 425 3.76 8.35 -22.55
CA GLU A 425 4.35 8.10 -21.22
C GLU A 425 4.54 9.40 -20.42
N ARG A 426 4.97 10.49 -21.08
CA ARG A 426 5.14 11.81 -20.44
C ARG A 426 3.79 12.43 -20.06
N ILE A 427 2.81 12.37 -20.97
CA ILE A 427 1.45 12.88 -20.70
C ILE A 427 0.80 12.06 -19.59
N TYR A 428 0.84 10.73 -19.67
CA TYR A 428 0.35 9.80 -18.67
C TYR A 428 0.90 10.13 -17.28
N SER A 429 2.22 10.19 -17.13
CA SER A 429 2.86 10.51 -15.85
C SER A 429 2.45 11.89 -15.32
N ALA A 430 2.36 12.89 -16.19
CA ALA A 430 2.03 14.26 -15.78
C ALA A 430 0.55 14.49 -15.47
N SER A 431 -0.35 13.63 -15.99
CA SER A 431 -1.81 13.83 -15.98
C SER A 431 -2.53 13.08 -14.85
N LYS A 432 -1.82 12.27 -14.06
CA LYS A 432 -2.34 11.68 -12.80
C LYS A 432 -2.48 12.75 -11.70
N ARG A 433 -3.25 13.80 -11.98
CA ARG A 433 -3.50 14.92 -11.06
C ARG A 433 -4.94 14.88 -10.59
N ILE A 434 -5.14 15.39 -9.37
CA ILE A 434 -6.48 15.55 -8.80
C ILE A 434 -7.28 16.60 -9.59
N VAL A 435 -6.61 17.60 -10.20
CA VAL A 435 -7.24 18.65 -11.00
C VAL A 435 -6.55 18.87 -12.33
N MET A 436 -7.33 18.84 -13.40
CA MET A 436 -6.95 18.96 -14.81
C MET A 436 -7.88 19.97 -15.49
N PRO A 437 -7.41 20.73 -16.49
CA PRO A 437 -8.29 21.55 -17.31
C PRO A 437 -9.38 20.70 -17.96
N ARG A 438 -10.64 21.13 -17.90
CA ARG A 438 -11.78 20.37 -18.44
C ARG A 438 -11.58 20.00 -19.92
N THR A 439 -11.17 20.95 -20.76
CA THR A 439 -10.95 20.71 -22.20
C THR A 439 -9.87 19.64 -22.42
N VAL A 440 -8.81 19.67 -21.61
CA VAL A 440 -7.73 18.66 -21.68
C VAL A 440 -8.24 17.29 -21.27
N ALA A 441 -8.93 17.19 -20.14
CA ALA A 441 -9.45 15.92 -19.64
C ALA A 441 -10.45 15.30 -20.62
N GLU A 442 -11.43 16.05 -21.11
CA GLU A 442 -12.43 15.56 -22.07
C GLU A 442 -11.79 15.11 -23.40
N THR A 443 -10.85 15.91 -23.93
CA THR A 443 -10.18 15.58 -25.20
C THR A 443 -9.32 14.33 -25.07
N LEU A 444 -8.57 14.19 -23.97
CA LEU A 444 -7.76 12.99 -23.72
C LEU A 444 -8.61 11.75 -23.48
N VAL A 445 -9.69 11.84 -22.70
CA VAL A 445 -10.63 10.72 -22.51
C VAL A 445 -11.19 10.26 -23.86
N GLY A 446 -11.57 11.20 -24.73
CA GLY A 446 -12.01 10.88 -26.09
C GLY A 446 -10.95 10.16 -26.91
N HIS A 447 -9.70 10.63 -26.86
CA HIS A 447 -8.58 10.02 -27.58
C HIS A 447 -8.26 8.61 -27.06
N LEU A 448 -8.20 8.43 -25.74
CA LEU A 448 -7.96 7.14 -25.09
C LEU A 448 -9.04 6.10 -25.43
N SER A 449 -10.26 6.55 -25.71
CA SER A 449 -11.39 5.66 -26.05
C SER A 449 -11.37 5.18 -27.50
N GLN A 450 -10.64 5.85 -28.39
CA GLN A 450 -10.61 5.53 -29.84
C GLN A 450 -9.44 4.64 -30.23
N GLU A 451 -8.34 4.69 -29.47
CA GLU A 451 -7.05 4.09 -29.83
C GLU A 451 -6.68 2.93 -28.90
N ASP A 452 -5.77 2.08 -29.36
CA ASP A 452 -5.28 0.92 -28.60
C ASP A 452 -4.07 1.29 -27.73
N PHE A 453 -4.35 1.91 -26.59
CA PHE A 453 -3.34 2.22 -25.57
C PHE A 453 -3.15 1.04 -24.60
N PRO A 454 -1.94 0.83 -24.07
CA PRO A 454 -1.65 -0.29 -23.18
C PRO A 454 -2.44 -0.21 -21.87
N GLU A 455 -3.02 -1.34 -21.47
CA GLU A 455 -3.57 -1.55 -20.12
C GLU A 455 -2.45 -1.96 -19.15
N PRO A 456 -2.52 -1.57 -17.86
CA PRO A 456 -3.60 -0.84 -17.19
C PRO A 456 -3.52 0.69 -17.31
N ALA A 457 -2.45 1.23 -17.90
CA ALA A 457 -2.18 2.67 -17.94
C ALA A 457 -3.32 3.49 -18.59
N ARG A 458 -3.95 2.96 -19.64
CA ARG A 458 -5.13 3.58 -20.27
C ARG A 458 -6.27 3.74 -19.27
N THR A 459 -6.63 2.65 -18.58
CA THR A 459 -7.73 2.65 -17.62
C THR A 459 -7.46 3.59 -16.45
N GLU A 460 -6.28 3.50 -15.84
CA GLU A 460 -5.89 4.33 -14.70
C GLU A 460 -5.94 5.83 -15.05
N LEU A 461 -5.43 6.21 -16.22
CA LEU A 461 -5.45 7.59 -16.67
C LEU A 461 -6.89 8.06 -16.92
N THR A 462 -7.71 7.25 -17.58
CA THR A 462 -9.09 7.61 -17.88
C THR A 462 -9.88 7.86 -16.60
N GLU A 463 -9.77 6.97 -15.61
CA GLU A 463 -10.44 7.14 -14.31
C GLU A 463 -9.92 8.36 -13.54
N SER A 464 -8.60 8.62 -13.58
CA SER A 464 -8.02 9.84 -13.00
C SER A 464 -8.56 11.11 -13.65
N LEU A 465 -8.73 11.13 -14.97
CA LEU A 465 -9.28 12.27 -15.71
C LEU A 465 -10.77 12.47 -15.39
N LEU A 466 -11.56 11.40 -15.31
CA LEU A 466 -12.98 11.47 -14.92
C LEU A 466 -13.14 12.00 -13.49
N ARG A 467 -12.34 11.49 -12.54
CA ARG A 467 -12.30 12.01 -11.17
C ARG A 467 -11.94 13.49 -11.12
N SER A 468 -11.01 13.93 -11.97
CA SER A 468 -10.66 15.34 -12.04
C SER A 468 -11.83 16.23 -12.48
N LEU A 469 -12.70 15.75 -13.39
CA LEU A 469 -13.87 16.51 -13.84
C LEU A 469 -14.89 16.72 -12.71
N ALA A 470 -15.04 15.72 -11.84
CA ALA A 470 -15.88 15.81 -10.63
C ALA A 470 -15.30 16.72 -9.55
N THR A 471 -13.96 16.74 -9.42
CA THR A 471 -13.25 17.47 -8.37
C THR A 471 -13.52 18.97 -8.40
N GLU A 472 -13.71 19.57 -9.58
CA GLU A 472 -14.09 20.99 -9.71
C GLU A 472 -15.38 21.32 -8.94
N LYS A 473 -16.43 20.50 -9.12
CA LYS A 473 -17.71 20.69 -8.45
C LYS A 473 -17.56 20.51 -6.94
N MET A 474 -16.85 19.46 -6.52
CA MET A 474 -16.56 19.20 -5.10
C MET A 474 -15.82 20.38 -4.44
N CYS A 475 -14.79 20.94 -5.09
CA CYS A 475 -14.07 22.10 -4.54
C CYS A 475 -14.97 23.33 -4.39
N ARG A 476 -15.83 23.61 -5.38
CA ARG A 476 -16.80 24.73 -5.28
C ARG A 476 -17.85 24.51 -4.21
N GLU A 477 -18.28 23.27 -3.99
CA GLU A 477 -19.24 22.94 -2.94
C GLU A 477 -18.66 23.16 -1.53
N LEU A 478 -17.36 22.94 -1.35
CA LEU A 478 -16.68 23.11 -0.06
C LEU A 478 -16.22 24.56 0.22
N ASP A 479 -16.03 25.38 -0.81
CA ASP A 479 -15.55 26.77 -0.66
C ASP A 479 -16.69 27.79 -0.60
N TYR A 480 -16.79 28.48 0.53
CA TYR A 480 -17.80 29.51 0.81
C TYR A 480 -17.79 30.69 -0.18
N ARG A 481 -16.71 30.88 -0.95
CA ARG A 481 -16.61 31.95 -1.97
C ARG A 481 -17.50 31.69 -3.18
N TRP A 482 -17.98 30.47 -3.34
CA TRP A 482 -18.74 30.03 -4.50
C TRP A 482 -20.17 29.66 -4.12
N GLU A 483 -21.14 30.22 -4.85
CA GLU A 483 -22.50 29.72 -4.80
C GLU A 483 -22.63 28.54 -5.77
N ILE A 484 -23.13 27.41 -5.28
CA ILE A 484 -23.43 26.27 -6.14
C ILE A 484 -24.85 26.37 -6.68
N THR A 485 -25.01 26.12 -7.97
CA THR A 485 -26.32 25.86 -8.57
C THR A 485 -26.54 24.35 -8.55
N LEU A 486 -27.54 23.90 -7.80
CA LEU A 486 -27.91 22.50 -7.71
C LEU A 486 -28.85 22.14 -8.86
N SER A 487 -28.74 20.91 -9.36
CA SER A 487 -29.70 20.34 -10.32
C SER A 487 -31.07 20.15 -9.65
N SER A 488 -32.12 19.95 -10.46
CA SER A 488 -33.49 19.77 -9.95
C SER A 488 -33.57 18.66 -8.91
N THR A 489 -34.19 18.92 -7.76
CA THR A 489 -34.50 17.90 -6.75
C THR A 489 -35.94 17.40 -6.86
N ASN A 490 -36.66 17.77 -7.93
CA ASN A 490 -38.01 17.31 -8.18
C ASN A 490 -38.01 15.82 -8.52
N PRO A 491 -38.77 14.96 -7.79
CA PRO A 491 -38.84 13.53 -8.10
C PRO A 491 -39.38 13.21 -9.50
N GLU A 492 -40.09 14.13 -10.15
CA GLU A 492 -40.60 13.93 -11.52
C GLU A 492 -39.51 14.05 -12.61
N ASP A 493 -38.37 14.70 -12.29
CA ASP A 493 -37.32 15.06 -13.25
C ASP A 493 -36.02 14.25 -13.07
N ILE A 494 -36.09 13.10 -12.38
CA ILE A 494 -34.88 12.33 -11.99
C ILE A 494 -34.19 11.60 -13.15
N GLY A 495 -34.91 11.25 -14.21
CA GLY A 495 -34.41 10.39 -15.30
C GLY A 495 -33.18 10.95 -16.02
N ASP A 496 -33.14 12.26 -16.25
CA ASP A 496 -32.00 12.94 -16.90
C ASP A 496 -31.04 13.59 -15.91
N ASN A 497 -31.25 13.42 -14.60
CA ASN A 497 -30.45 14.11 -13.58
C ASN A 497 -29.17 13.30 -13.22
N PRO A 498 -27.96 13.82 -13.53
CA PRO A 498 -26.71 13.14 -13.19
C PRO A 498 -26.49 13.00 -11.68
N ASP A 499 -26.91 13.97 -10.86
CA ASP A 499 -26.75 13.89 -9.39
C ASP A 499 -27.61 12.78 -8.80
N PHE A 500 -28.83 12.59 -9.33
CA PHE A 500 -29.70 11.48 -8.93
C PHE A 500 -29.05 10.13 -9.25
N TRP A 501 -28.56 9.93 -10.48
CA TRP A 501 -27.96 8.65 -10.86
C TRP A 501 -26.66 8.36 -10.10
N GLN A 502 -25.85 9.37 -9.85
CA GLN A 502 -24.65 9.23 -9.00
C GLN A 502 -25.03 8.83 -7.57
N TYR A 503 -26.06 9.45 -6.99
CA TYR A 503 -26.59 9.07 -5.69
C TYR A 503 -27.19 7.65 -5.70
N PHE A 504 -28.03 7.32 -6.67
CA PHE A 504 -28.75 6.05 -6.72
C PHE A 504 -27.82 4.87 -7.02
N LEU A 505 -26.82 5.02 -7.89
CA LEU A 505 -25.79 4.00 -8.08
C LEU A 505 -24.93 3.81 -6.83
N MET A 506 -24.72 4.86 -6.04
CA MET A 506 -23.97 4.80 -4.79
C MET A 506 -24.78 4.19 -3.63
N ARG A 507 -26.11 4.35 -3.58
CA ARG A 507 -26.94 3.99 -2.41
C ARG A 507 -28.01 2.93 -2.67
N GLY A 508 -28.50 2.82 -3.89
CA GLY A 508 -29.66 2.01 -4.25
C GLY A 508 -29.40 0.51 -4.30
N PHE A 509 -28.16 0.09 -4.57
CA PHE A 509 -27.80 -1.31 -4.80
C PHE A 509 -27.01 -1.93 -3.64
N GLY A 510 -27.03 -1.31 -2.46
CA GLY A 510 -26.14 -1.69 -1.36
C GLY A 510 -24.67 -1.56 -1.77
N PHE A 511 -23.86 -2.52 -1.35
CA PHE A 511 -22.41 -2.60 -1.53
C PHE A 511 -22.02 -3.71 -2.50
N ARG A 512 -22.77 -3.89 -3.60
CA ARG A 512 -22.41 -4.83 -4.66
C ARG A 512 -20.94 -4.64 -5.07
N HIS A 513 -20.20 -5.73 -5.12
CA HIS A 513 -18.75 -5.74 -5.35
C HIS A 513 -18.33 -6.93 -6.19
N GLU A 514 -17.15 -6.87 -6.80
CA GLU A 514 -16.57 -7.99 -7.56
C GLU A 514 -15.04 -7.94 -7.49
N LYS A 515 -14.36 -9.03 -7.85
CA LYS A 515 -12.90 -9.08 -7.86
C LYS A 515 -12.30 -7.92 -8.68
N VAL A 516 -11.18 -7.41 -8.18
CA VAL A 516 -10.36 -6.44 -8.91
C VAL A 516 -10.00 -6.96 -10.30
N ARG A 517 -9.81 -6.04 -11.25
CA ARG A 517 -9.46 -6.34 -12.64
C ARG A 517 -8.04 -6.91 -12.76
N GLY A 518 -7.17 -6.63 -11.79
CA GLY A 518 -5.81 -7.15 -11.69
C GLY A 518 -5.07 -6.57 -10.49
N THR A 519 -3.84 -7.02 -10.26
CA THR A 519 -3.01 -6.60 -9.12
C THR A 519 -2.74 -5.10 -9.06
N TRP A 520 -2.73 -4.43 -10.22
CA TRP A 520 -2.56 -2.97 -10.31
C TRP A 520 -3.68 -2.17 -9.62
N GLU A 521 -4.87 -2.76 -9.43
CA GLU A 521 -6.04 -2.11 -8.85
C GLU A 521 -6.14 -2.33 -7.32
N GLU A 522 -5.29 -3.19 -6.73
CA GLU A 522 -5.42 -3.63 -5.33
C GLU A 522 -5.32 -2.49 -4.30
N ASP A 523 -4.50 -1.47 -4.58
CA ASP A 523 -4.24 -0.34 -3.67
C ASP A 523 -5.19 0.85 -3.89
N PHE A 524 -6.21 0.71 -4.75
CA PHE A 524 -7.12 1.82 -5.05
C PHE A 524 -8.11 2.05 -3.90
N ILE A 525 -8.47 3.31 -3.66
CA ILE A 525 -9.37 3.72 -2.56
C ILE A 525 -10.79 3.12 -2.64
N TYR A 526 -11.17 2.50 -3.76
CA TYR A 526 -12.45 1.82 -3.90
C TYR A 526 -12.34 0.30 -3.78
N VAL A 527 -11.17 -0.20 -3.41
CA VAL A 527 -10.86 -1.62 -3.22
C VAL A 527 -10.63 -1.92 -1.76
N MET A 528 -11.22 -3.03 -1.31
CA MET A 528 -10.96 -3.60 0.01
C MET A 528 -10.96 -5.12 -0.10
N ASN A 529 -9.96 -5.79 0.48
CA ASN A 529 -9.81 -7.25 0.46
C ASN A 529 -9.84 -7.85 -0.98
N GLY A 530 -9.20 -7.18 -1.95
CA GLY A 530 -9.16 -7.62 -3.35
C GLY A 530 -10.50 -7.53 -4.10
N GLN A 531 -11.48 -6.81 -3.55
CA GLN A 531 -12.79 -6.56 -4.18
C GLN A 531 -12.98 -5.07 -4.47
N CYS A 532 -13.49 -4.74 -5.66
CA CYS A 532 -13.92 -3.41 -6.07
C CYS A 532 -15.39 -3.20 -5.65
N TYR A 533 -15.68 -2.13 -4.90
CA TYR A 533 -17.02 -1.82 -4.38
C TYR A 533 -17.71 -0.73 -5.17
N LEU A 534 -18.97 -0.95 -5.57
CA LEU A 534 -19.74 0.02 -6.36
C LEU A 534 -19.88 1.39 -5.69
N PRO A 535 -20.31 1.51 -4.41
CA PRO A 535 -20.43 2.82 -3.77
C PRO A 535 -19.11 3.58 -3.70
N ALA A 536 -18.03 2.90 -3.33
CA ALA A 536 -16.70 3.50 -3.25
C ALA A 536 -16.18 3.93 -4.63
N TYR A 537 -16.42 3.13 -5.68
CA TYR A 537 -16.05 3.46 -7.06
C TYR A 537 -16.82 4.68 -7.58
N ILE A 538 -18.14 4.73 -7.38
CA ILE A 538 -18.96 5.88 -7.77
C ILE A 538 -18.54 7.14 -7.01
N ASN A 539 -18.27 7.02 -5.71
CA ASN A 539 -17.76 8.13 -4.90
C ASN A 539 -16.39 8.61 -5.40
N TYR A 540 -15.50 7.70 -5.78
CA TYR A 540 -14.18 8.02 -6.33
C TYR A 540 -14.24 8.74 -7.69
N ILE A 541 -15.08 8.26 -8.62
CA ILE A 541 -15.17 8.80 -9.98
C ILE A 541 -15.95 10.12 -10.00
N TYR A 542 -17.07 10.20 -9.28
CA TYR A 542 -18.01 11.32 -9.42
C TYR A 542 -18.04 12.29 -8.24
N ALA A 543 -17.51 11.92 -7.08
CA ALA A 543 -17.65 12.68 -5.83
C ALA A 543 -19.08 13.27 -5.67
N PRO A 544 -20.13 12.43 -5.60
CA PRO A 544 -21.53 12.88 -5.70
C PRO A 544 -21.85 13.99 -4.70
N SER A 545 -22.57 15.03 -5.17
CA SER A 545 -22.82 16.25 -4.37
C SER A 545 -23.58 15.93 -3.08
N ARG A 546 -23.00 16.30 -1.92
CA ARG A 546 -23.62 16.06 -0.61
C ARG A 546 -24.72 17.08 -0.33
N ALA A 547 -24.52 18.32 -0.76
CA ALA A 547 -25.53 19.37 -0.71
C ALA A 547 -26.77 19.02 -1.54
N TRP A 548 -26.60 18.48 -2.75
CA TRP A 548 -27.72 18.00 -3.54
C TRP A 548 -28.46 16.86 -2.84
N GLN A 549 -27.72 15.85 -2.35
CA GLN A 549 -28.31 14.70 -1.66
C GLN A 549 -29.16 15.12 -0.46
N ARG A 550 -28.66 16.01 0.41
CA ARG A 550 -29.42 16.53 1.56
C ARG A 550 -30.73 17.20 1.13
N GLN A 551 -30.68 18.02 0.09
CA GLN A 551 -31.87 18.70 -0.41
C GLN A 551 -32.86 17.73 -1.06
N PHE A 552 -32.37 16.74 -1.82
CA PHE A 552 -33.20 15.74 -2.48
C PHE A 552 -33.97 14.88 -1.47
N VAL A 553 -33.30 14.37 -0.44
CA VAL A 553 -33.94 13.49 0.56
C VAL A 553 -34.68 14.24 1.67
N GLY A 554 -34.60 15.58 1.70
CA GLY A 554 -35.22 16.40 2.74
C GLY A 554 -34.53 16.30 4.11
N PHE A 555 -33.20 16.16 4.13
CA PHE A 555 -32.42 16.02 5.36
C PHE A 555 -32.36 17.35 6.14
N ASP A 556 -32.85 17.33 7.39
CA ASP A 556 -32.77 18.46 8.32
C ASP A 556 -31.41 18.44 9.05
N GLN A 557 -30.57 19.43 8.76
CA GLN A 557 -29.22 19.56 9.35
C GLN A 557 -29.22 20.03 10.81
N GLU A 558 -30.31 20.58 11.33
CA GLU A 558 -30.43 20.94 12.76
C GLU A 558 -30.85 19.74 13.59
N ARG A 559 -31.76 18.91 13.07
CA ARG A 559 -32.24 17.70 13.75
C ARG A 559 -31.39 16.46 13.45
N GLU A 560 -30.58 16.51 12.40
CA GLU A 560 -29.87 15.37 11.82
C GLU A 560 -30.81 14.20 11.49
N GLU A 561 -31.97 14.52 10.91
CA GLU A 561 -33.05 13.57 10.65
C GLU A 561 -33.73 13.88 9.32
N ILE A 562 -34.37 12.86 8.75
CA ILE A 562 -35.29 12.99 7.62
C ILE A 562 -36.70 12.91 8.20
N GLY A 563 -37.49 13.97 8.04
CA GLY A 563 -38.88 14.00 8.53
C GLY A 563 -39.77 13.01 7.77
N GLU A 564 -39.92 13.24 6.47
CA GLU A 564 -40.62 12.33 5.55
C GLU A 564 -39.70 12.05 4.34
N PRO A 565 -39.25 10.79 4.15
CA PRO A 565 -38.41 10.45 3.02
C PRO A 565 -39.13 10.66 1.69
N VAL A 566 -38.40 11.16 0.69
CA VAL A 566 -38.89 11.20 -0.69
C VAL A 566 -39.10 9.76 -1.16
N SER A 567 -40.25 9.50 -1.80
CA SER A 567 -40.54 8.19 -2.36
C SER A 567 -41.16 8.24 -3.74
N LEU A 568 -40.89 7.21 -4.53
CA LEU A 568 -41.41 7.03 -5.88
C LEU A 568 -42.04 5.65 -6.01
N VAL A 569 -43.03 5.52 -6.89
CA VAL A 569 -43.76 4.27 -7.12
C VAL A 569 -43.66 3.90 -8.60
N CYS A 570 -43.28 2.66 -8.90
CA CYS A 570 -43.29 2.13 -10.25
C CYS A 570 -44.08 0.82 -10.34
N SER A 571 -44.51 0.48 -11.55
CA SER A 571 -45.20 -0.78 -11.83
C SER A 571 -44.21 -1.94 -11.86
N MET A 572 -44.65 -3.12 -11.44
CA MET A 572 -43.83 -4.34 -11.50
C MET A 572 -44.64 -5.53 -12.06
N PRO A 573 -43.99 -6.64 -12.45
CA PRO A 573 -44.68 -7.84 -12.91
C PRO A 573 -45.81 -8.31 -11.96
N GLY A 574 -46.94 -8.72 -12.56
CA GLY A 574 -48.11 -9.21 -11.83
C GLY A 574 -49.09 -8.13 -11.33
N ALA A 575 -49.09 -6.94 -11.94
CA ALA A 575 -49.93 -5.79 -11.54
C ALA A 575 -49.73 -5.32 -10.09
N ARG A 576 -48.54 -5.60 -9.54
CA ARG A 576 -48.09 -5.09 -8.24
C ARG A 576 -47.43 -3.72 -8.42
N ARG A 577 -47.17 -3.05 -7.31
CA ARG A 577 -46.42 -1.78 -7.25
C ARG A 577 -45.21 -1.91 -6.34
N LEU A 578 -44.10 -1.33 -6.78
CA LEU A 578 -42.87 -1.15 -6.01
C LEU A 578 -42.76 0.32 -5.62
N ARG A 579 -42.63 0.61 -4.32
CA ARG A 579 -42.31 1.93 -3.80
C ARG A 579 -40.86 1.96 -3.32
N VAL A 580 -40.12 2.98 -3.72
CA VAL A 580 -38.72 3.22 -3.33
C VAL A 580 -38.69 4.44 -2.42
N GLU A 581 -38.11 4.31 -1.22
CA GLU A 581 -37.83 5.42 -0.30
C GLU A 581 -36.34 5.78 -0.35
N PHE A 582 -36.05 7.07 -0.51
CA PHE A 582 -34.69 7.59 -0.61
C PHE A 582 -34.25 8.19 0.73
N HIS A 583 -33.19 7.63 1.31
CA HIS A 583 -32.54 8.11 2.53
C HIS A 583 -31.16 8.68 2.25
N TYR A 584 -30.54 9.39 3.20
CA TYR A 584 -29.25 10.03 2.94
C TYR A 584 -28.12 8.98 2.72
N HIS A 585 -28.24 7.85 3.41
CA HIS A 585 -27.23 6.79 3.38
C HIS A 585 -27.64 5.49 2.68
N TYR A 586 -28.92 5.28 2.39
CA TYR A 586 -29.42 4.04 1.79
C TYR A 586 -30.73 4.28 1.01
N CYS A 587 -31.27 3.24 0.38
CA CYS A 587 -32.62 3.23 -0.18
C CYS A 587 -33.40 2.05 0.39
N LEU A 588 -34.70 2.24 0.64
CA LEU A 588 -35.61 1.17 1.05
C LEU A 588 -36.63 0.89 -0.06
N TYR A 589 -37.11 -0.34 -0.09
CA TYR A 589 -38.00 -0.84 -1.13
C TYR A 589 -39.21 -1.51 -0.49
N PHE A 590 -40.40 -1.24 -1.01
CA PHE A 590 -41.68 -1.73 -0.48
C PHE A 590 -42.56 -2.26 -1.61
N VAL A 591 -43.23 -3.38 -1.39
CA VAL A 591 -44.12 -4.01 -2.38
C VAL A 591 -45.53 -4.13 -1.82
N GLU A 592 -46.53 -3.88 -2.66
CA GLU A 592 -47.95 -4.09 -2.34
C GLU A 592 -48.26 -5.60 -2.18
N GLY A 593 -48.75 -6.02 -1.01
CA GLY A 593 -49.00 -7.44 -0.70
C GLY A 593 -50.16 -8.07 -1.47
N LEU A 594 -50.00 -9.33 -1.91
CA LEU A 594 -51.05 -10.18 -2.49
C LEU A 594 -51.66 -11.12 -1.43
N ALA A 595 -52.93 -11.49 -1.62
CA ALA A 595 -53.54 -12.61 -0.90
C ALA A 595 -52.87 -13.92 -1.33
N ASN A 596 -52.37 -14.73 -0.38
CA ASN A 596 -51.93 -16.08 -0.69
C ASN A 596 -53.11 -17.07 -0.58
N ASP A 597 -53.28 -17.89 -1.62
CA ASP A 597 -54.15 -19.07 -1.68
C ASP A 597 -53.57 -20.29 -0.90
N THR A 598 -52.52 -20.09 -0.10
CA THR A 598 -51.96 -21.13 0.77
C THR A 598 -52.40 -20.86 2.20
N GLY A 599 -53.34 -21.66 2.69
CA GLY A 599 -54.03 -21.53 3.98
C GLY A 599 -53.16 -21.67 5.24
N ASN A 600 -52.08 -20.91 5.35
CA ASN A 600 -51.39 -20.62 6.59
C ASN A 600 -51.74 -19.20 7.04
N GLU A 601 -52.49 -19.11 8.14
CA GLU A 601 -52.86 -17.88 8.81
C GLU A 601 -51.62 -17.21 9.45
N SER A 602 -50.86 -16.44 8.68
CA SER A 602 -50.07 -15.34 9.24
C SER A 602 -50.12 -14.09 8.33
N ALA A 603 -51.11 -13.24 8.64
CA ALA A 603 -51.12 -11.78 8.48
C ALA A 603 -50.54 -11.16 7.18
N TYR A 604 -51.18 -11.39 6.03
CA TYR A 604 -51.11 -10.47 4.88
C TYR A 604 -52.49 -9.85 4.63
N GLN A 605 -52.66 -8.58 5.00
CA GLN A 605 -53.87 -7.81 4.68
C GLN A 605 -53.70 -7.18 3.29
N ILE A 606 -54.70 -7.39 2.42
CA ILE A 606 -54.79 -6.80 1.08
C ILE A 606 -54.65 -5.26 1.20
N GLY A 607 -53.71 -4.67 0.46
CA GLY A 607 -53.45 -3.23 0.43
C GLY A 607 -52.43 -2.70 1.46
N LYS A 608 -51.75 -3.57 2.21
CA LYS A 608 -50.64 -3.18 3.09
C LYS A 608 -49.30 -3.37 2.40
N GLU A 609 -48.48 -2.32 2.35
CA GLU A 609 -47.11 -2.38 1.83
C GLU A 609 -46.19 -3.17 2.77
N VAL A 610 -45.33 -3.99 2.18
CA VAL A 610 -44.35 -4.81 2.90
C VAL A 610 -42.95 -4.44 2.44
N GLN A 611 -42.06 -4.15 3.38
CA GLN A 611 -40.66 -3.86 3.11
C GLN A 611 -39.98 -5.09 2.50
N VAL A 612 -39.27 -4.88 1.41
CA VAL A 612 -38.50 -5.90 0.69
C VAL A 612 -37.25 -6.22 1.50
N ALA A 613 -37.29 -7.34 2.23
CA ALA A 613 -36.12 -7.87 2.94
C ALA A 613 -35.35 -8.90 2.11
N GLU A 614 -35.99 -9.46 1.07
CA GLU A 614 -35.48 -10.47 0.16
C GLU A 614 -35.96 -10.17 -1.26
N PRO A 615 -35.28 -10.66 -2.30
CA PRO A 615 -35.62 -10.37 -3.69
C PRO A 615 -37.03 -10.83 -4.01
N VAL A 616 -37.79 -9.99 -4.69
CA VAL A 616 -39.20 -10.25 -5.05
C VAL A 616 -39.38 -10.54 -6.54
N LEU A 617 -38.28 -10.53 -7.30
CA LEU A 617 -38.21 -10.79 -8.73
C LEU A 617 -37.01 -11.68 -9.05
N ALA A 618 -37.19 -12.63 -9.97
CA ALA A 618 -36.07 -13.33 -10.60
C ALA A 618 -35.56 -12.55 -11.81
N PHE A 619 -34.29 -12.77 -12.20
CA PHE A 619 -33.70 -12.11 -13.37
C PHE A 619 -34.48 -12.39 -14.67
N SER A 620 -35.02 -13.61 -14.82
CA SER A 620 -35.86 -13.98 -15.97
C SER A 620 -37.12 -13.10 -16.08
N GLU A 621 -37.79 -12.83 -14.96
CA GLU A 621 -38.99 -11.99 -14.89
C GLU A 621 -38.65 -10.53 -15.22
N LEU A 622 -37.55 -10.00 -14.68
CA LEU A 622 -37.08 -8.65 -15.01
C LEU A 622 -36.76 -8.54 -16.51
N ARG A 623 -36.07 -9.54 -17.07
CA ARG A 623 -35.68 -9.55 -18.49
C ARG A 623 -36.90 -9.55 -19.41
N GLU A 624 -37.94 -10.33 -19.10
CA GLU A 624 -39.18 -10.33 -19.87
C GLU A 624 -39.97 -9.03 -19.72
N TYR A 625 -39.95 -8.43 -18.52
CA TYR A 625 -40.66 -7.19 -18.24
C TYR A 625 -39.95 -5.94 -18.78
N ALA A 626 -38.62 -5.97 -18.91
CA ALA A 626 -37.81 -4.82 -19.32
C ALA A 626 -38.29 -4.19 -20.63
N GLY A 627 -38.78 -4.97 -21.59
CA GLY A 627 -39.30 -4.44 -22.86
C GLY A 627 -40.59 -3.61 -22.74
N LYS A 628 -41.23 -3.58 -21.56
CA LYS A 628 -42.43 -2.77 -21.29
C LYS A 628 -42.12 -1.48 -20.53
N LEU A 629 -40.89 -1.30 -20.07
CA LEU A 629 -40.47 -0.13 -19.32
C LEU A 629 -40.09 0.97 -20.31
N GLU A 630 -40.60 2.19 -20.08
CA GLU A 630 -40.25 3.37 -20.88
C GLU A 630 -39.19 4.23 -20.18
N LYS A 631 -39.08 4.09 -18.86
CA LYS A 631 -38.27 4.94 -17.99
C LYS A 631 -37.08 4.16 -17.40
N PRO A 632 -35.83 4.62 -17.56
CA PRO A 632 -34.67 3.94 -17.00
C PRO A 632 -34.75 3.79 -15.47
N GLU A 633 -35.27 4.78 -14.75
CA GLU A 633 -35.44 4.72 -13.29
C GLU A 633 -36.26 3.51 -12.84
N GLU A 634 -37.33 3.17 -13.56
CA GLU A 634 -38.17 2.01 -13.24
C GLU A 634 -37.39 0.70 -13.41
N PHE A 635 -36.57 0.58 -14.47
CA PHE A 635 -35.72 -0.59 -14.67
C PHE A 635 -34.74 -0.78 -13.52
N PHE A 636 -34.06 0.28 -13.11
CA PHE A 636 -33.06 0.21 -12.04
C PHE A 636 -33.68 0.02 -10.65
N PHE A 637 -34.89 0.54 -10.39
CA PHE A 637 -35.65 0.22 -9.18
C PHE A 637 -36.01 -1.26 -9.10
N LEU A 638 -36.48 -1.85 -10.21
CA LEU A 638 -36.78 -3.27 -10.26
C LEU A 638 -35.50 -4.12 -10.15
N LEU A 639 -34.39 -3.69 -10.77
CA LEU A 639 -33.10 -4.38 -10.69
C LEU A 639 -32.58 -4.48 -9.25
N ALA A 640 -32.81 -3.46 -8.42
CA ALA A 640 -32.37 -3.46 -7.03
C ALA A 640 -33.05 -4.58 -6.20
N VAL A 641 -34.29 -4.95 -6.55
CA VAL A 641 -35.06 -6.00 -5.89
C VAL A 641 -35.07 -7.34 -6.64
N THR A 642 -34.22 -7.49 -7.66
CA THR A 642 -34.14 -8.68 -8.53
C THR A 642 -32.98 -9.60 -8.16
N ALA A 643 -33.25 -10.89 -7.98
CA ALA A 643 -32.23 -11.93 -7.81
C ALA A 643 -31.51 -12.27 -9.12
N ILE A 644 -30.18 -12.22 -9.08
CA ILE A 644 -29.29 -12.57 -10.19
C ILE A 644 -28.38 -13.71 -9.73
N GLU A 645 -28.63 -14.89 -10.27
CA GLU A 645 -27.80 -16.07 -10.00
C GLU A 645 -26.50 -16.02 -10.81
N ASP A 646 -25.48 -16.77 -10.36
CA ASP A 646 -24.18 -16.86 -11.04
C ASP A 646 -24.32 -17.23 -12.52
N ALA A 647 -25.27 -18.11 -12.86
CA ALA A 647 -25.57 -18.53 -14.23
C ALA A 647 -26.13 -17.40 -15.11
N ASP A 648 -26.83 -16.43 -14.50
CA ASP A 648 -27.47 -15.32 -15.19
C ASP A 648 -26.59 -14.07 -15.28
N ARG A 649 -25.48 -13.99 -14.52
CA ARG A 649 -24.63 -12.79 -14.42
C ARG A 649 -24.20 -12.23 -15.78
N SER A 650 -23.81 -13.10 -16.71
CA SER A 650 -23.40 -12.67 -18.06
C SER A 650 -24.55 -12.03 -18.84
N ALA A 651 -25.76 -12.62 -18.76
CA ALA A 651 -26.94 -12.07 -19.42
C ALA A 651 -27.43 -10.79 -18.73
N ALA A 652 -27.37 -10.75 -17.39
CA ALA A 652 -27.69 -9.58 -16.59
C ALA A 652 -26.78 -8.41 -16.92
N ARG A 653 -25.46 -8.65 -17.00
CA ARG A 653 -24.49 -7.63 -17.41
C ARG A 653 -24.85 -7.00 -18.75
N ILE A 654 -25.13 -7.79 -19.79
CA ILE A 654 -25.48 -7.27 -21.13
C ILE A 654 -26.74 -6.41 -21.07
N LEU A 655 -27.77 -6.86 -20.35
CA LEU A 655 -29.01 -6.10 -20.19
C LEU A 655 -28.76 -4.79 -19.45
N ILE A 656 -28.05 -4.83 -18.33
CA ILE A 656 -27.71 -3.66 -17.51
C ILE A 656 -26.88 -2.66 -18.31
N GLU A 657 -25.88 -3.10 -19.09
CA GLU A 657 -25.09 -2.23 -19.96
C GLU A 657 -25.96 -1.48 -20.98
N ALA A 658 -27.01 -2.12 -21.51
CA ALA A 658 -27.93 -1.48 -22.47
C ALA A 658 -28.77 -0.37 -21.81
N TRP A 659 -29.18 -0.56 -20.57
CA TRP A 659 -29.94 0.45 -19.81
C TRP A 659 -29.06 1.55 -19.24
N LEU A 660 -27.82 1.25 -18.82
CA LEU A 660 -26.85 2.25 -18.38
C LEU A 660 -26.52 3.27 -19.49
N LYS A 661 -26.60 2.88 -20.76
CA LYS A 661 -26.41 3.80 -21.91
C LYS A 661 -27.53 4.83 -22.06
N GLN A 662 -28.67 4.64 -21.39
CA GLN A 662 -29.83 5.53 -21.45
C GLN A 662 -29.83 6.59 -20.34
N ILE A 663 -28.90 6.51 -19.38
CA ILE A 663 -28.80 7.44 -18.24
C ILE A 663 -27.51 8.27 -18.35
N PRO A 664 -27.42 9.44 -17.68
CA PRO A 664 -26.25 10.33 -17.75
C PRO A 664 -25.03 9.82 -16.95
N VAL A 665 -24.49 8.66 -17.35
CA VAL A 665 -23.20 8.11 -16.87
C VAL A 665 -22.16 8.10 -17.99
N HIS A 666 -20.89 8.17 -17.64
CA HIS A 666 -19.82 8.24 -18.63
C HIS A 666 -19.67 6.88 -19.34
N PRO A 667 -19.59 6.80 -20.68
CA PRO A 667 -19.56 5.53 -21.40
C PRO A 667 -18.44 4.58 -20.96
N PHE A 668 -17.28 5.12 -20.59
CA PHE A 668 -16.12 4.36 -20.13
C PHE A 668 -16.40 3.48 -18.91
N ILE A 669 -17.21 3.96 -17.95
CA ILE A 669 -17.43 3.24 -16.69
C ILE A 669 -18.55 2.19 -16.79
N ILE A 670 -19.37 2.24 -17.85
CA ILE A 670 -20.54 1.38 -18.04
C ILE A 670 -20.19 -0.12 -17.88
N PRO A 671 -19.13 -0.65 -18.53
CA PRO A 671 -18.82 -2.08 -18.41
C PRO A 671 -18.48 -2.51 -16.98
N LEU A 672 -17.76 -1.66 -16.23
CA LEU A 672 -17.40 -1.94 -14.84
C LEU A 672 -18.62 -1.84 -13.94
N VAL A 673 -19.41 -0.76 -14.05
CA VAL A 673 -20.63 -0.58 -13.24
C VAL A 673 -21.63 -1.70 -13.50
N ALA A 674 -21.82 -2.14 -14.76
CA ALA A 674 -22.69 -3.27 -15.07
C ALA A 674 -22.20 -4.59 -14.48
N ARG A 675 -20.88 -4.84 -14.50
CA ARG A 675 -20.27 -6.00 -13.85
C ARG A 675 -20.56 -5.99 -12.35
N LEU A 676 -20.36 -4.86 -11.67
CA LEU A 676 -20.63 -4.73 -10.24
C LEU A 676 -22.12 -4.90 -9.93
N LEU A 677 -23.01 -4.28 -10.71
CA LEU A 677 -24.45 -4.43 -10.55
C LEU A 677 -24.93 -5.86 -10.77
N ALA A 678 -24.26 -6.67 -11.59
CA ALA A 678 -24.64 -8.07 -11.80
C ALA A 678 -24.20 -9.03 -10.67
N ALA A 679 -23.31 -8.62 -9.76
CA ALA A 679 -22.70 -9.53 -8.78
C ALA A 679 -23.66 -10.02 -7.68
N ASP A 680 -24.65 -9.20 -7.32
CA ASP A 680 -25.77 -9.50 -6.42
C ASP A 680 -25.41 -10.20 -5.09
N ASN A 681 -24.31 -9.76 -4.46
CA ASN A 681 -23.65 -10.42 -3.32
C ASN A 681 -23.74 -9.66 -1.99
N ASP A 682 -24.23 -8.41 -1.98
CA ASP A 682 -24.35 -7.62 -0.74
C ASP A 682 -25.69 -7.83 -0.02
N ARG A 683 -26.39 -8.91 -0.35
CA ARG A 683 -27.57 -9.29 0.40
C ARG A 683 -27.13 -9.85 1.73
N ILE A 684 -27.87 -9.51 2.78
CA ILE A 684 -27.67 -10.12 4.08
C ILE A 684 -27.78 -11.64 3.86
N PRO A 685 -26.73 -12.45 4.14
CA PRO A 685 -26.76 -13.88 3.83
C PRO A 685 -27.83 -14.59 4.66
N ALA A 686 -28.54 -15.55 4.06
CA ALA A 686 -29.42 -16.47 4.80
C ALA A 686 -28.62 -17.34 5.80
N ALA A 687 -27.32 -17.51 5.55
CA ALA A 687 -26.39 -18.31 6.37
C ALA A 687 -26.15 -17.75 7.78
N VAL A 688 -26.61 -16.53 8.10
CA VAL A 688 -26.49 -15.91 9.43
C VAL A 688 -27.69 -16.23 10.34
N GLN A 689 -28.57 -17.21 10.05
CA GLN A 689 -29.23 -18.09 11.07
C GLN A 689 -30.44 -18.90 10.55
N PRO A 690 -30.70 -20.08 11.17
CA PRO A 690 -31.95 -20.83 11.04
C PRO A 690 -33.04 -20.24 11.95
N GLY A 691 -33.83 -19.29 11.43
CA GLY A 691 -34.97 -18.69 12.14
C GLY A 691 -35.39 -17.40 11.44
N GLY A 692 -36.62 -17.33 10.95
CA GLY A 692 -37.07 -16.31 9.99
C GLY A 692 -36.82 -14.87 10.46
N ARG A 693 -36.27 -14.03 9.56
CA ARG A 693 -36.10 -12.59 9.80
C ARG A 693 -37.41 -11.91 10.14
N THR A 694 -37.39 -10.98 11.10
CA THR A 694 -38.62 -10.28 11.53
C THR A 694 -38.63 -8.78 11.24
N ALA A 695 -37.48 -8.07 11.18
CA ALA A 695 -37.38 -6.66 10.73
C ALA A 695 -35.93 -6.18 10.48
N VAL A 696 -35.76 -5.10 9.71
CA VAL A 696 -34.52 -4.29 9.66
C VAL A 696 -34.87 -2.82 9.93
N LEU A 697 -34.17 -2.19 10.87
CA LEU A 697 -34.36 -0.80 11.27
C LEU A 697 -33.07 0.00 11.06
N TYR A 698 -33.19 1.31 10.93
CA TYR A 698 -32.06 2.20 10.64
C TYR A 698 -32.08 3.43 11.56
N SER A 699 -30.90 3.97 11.85
CA SER A 699 -30.72 5.30 12.44
C SER A 699 -29.62 6.00 11.68
N GLU A 700 -29.95 7.13 11.07
CA GLU A 700 -29.03 7.92 10.25
C GLU A 700 -28.80 9.31 10.84
N GLN A 701 -27.54 9.75 10.78
CA GLN A 701 -27.06 11.12 10.98
C GLN A 701 -26.22 11.50 9.77
N GLU A 702 -25.81 12.77 9.63
CA GLU A 702 -25.06 13.18 8.44
C GLU A 702 -23.73 12.40 8.30
N ARG A 703 -23.02 12.18 9.41
CA ARG A 703 -21.71 11.50 9.42
C ARG A 703 -21.79 9.99 9.53
N VAL A 704 -22.83 9.44 10.15
CA VAL A 704 -22.90 8.03 10.54
C VAL A 704 -24.27 7.42 10.28
N CYS A 705 -24.29 6.14 9.93
CA CYS A 705 -25.52 5.38 9.76
C CYS A 705 -25.37 4.01 10.41
N PHE A 706 -26.39 3.61 11.17
CA PHE A 706 -26.50 2.30 11.80
C PHE A 706 -27.73 1.57 11.28
N ARG A 707 -27.63 0.23 11.20
CA ARG A 707 -28.79 -0.64 10.99
C ARG A 707 -28.90 -1.66 12.13
N ALA A 708 -30.12 -1.97 12.53
CA ALA A 708 -30.43 -3.07 13.43
C ALA A 708 -31.18 -4.16 12.68
N VAL A 709 -30.66 -5.39 12.70
CA VAL A 709 -31.32 -6.57 12.14
C VAL A 709 -31.97 -7.34 13.28
N VAL A 710 -33.28 -7.58 13.17
CA VAL A 710 -34.09 -8.28 14.19
C VAL A 710 -34.43 -9.68 13.69
N SER A 711 -33.96 -10.70 14.40
CA SER A 711 -34.21 -12.12 14.14
C SER A 711 -35.00 -12.78 15.28
N GLU A 712 -35.31 -14.07 15.11
CA GLU A 712 -35.87 -14.88 16.20
C GLU A 712 -34.89 -15.07 17.36
N GLU A 713 -33.58 -15.02 17.09
CA GLU A 713 -32.52 -15.23 18.07
C GLU A 713 -32.05 -13.94 18.77
N GLY A 714 -32.32 -12.75 18.21
CA GLY A 714 -31.94 -11.49 18.85
C GLY A 714 -31.92 -10.26 17.94
N VAL A 715 -31.13 -9.26 18.35
CA VAL A 715 -30.90 -8.00 17.62
C VAL A 715 -29.40 -7.85 17.36
N SER A 716 -29.02 -7.62 16.09
CA SER A 716 -27.63 -7.34 15.67
C SER A 716 -27.52 -5.93 15.11
N ILE A 717 -26.48 -5.18 15.49
CA ILE A 717 -26.28 -3.79 15.06
C ILE A 717 -25.07 -3.70 14.15
N TRP A 718 -25.22 -2.97 13.04
CA TRP A 718 -24.17 -2.78 12.06
C TRP A 718 -23.96 -1.30 11.77
N ARG A 719 -22.70 -0.92 11.54
CA ARG A 719 -22.33 0.43 11.09
C ARG A 719 -22.11 0.42 9.58
N GLN A 720 -22.52 1.50 8.91
CA GLN A 720 -22.20 1.71 7.51
C GLN A 720 -20.77 2.23 7.31
N LEU A 721 -20.04 1.62 6.38
CA LEU A 721 -18.77 2.09 5.82
C LEU A 721 -18.91 2.25 4.31
N ASP A 722 -17.88 2.77 3.65
CA ASP A 722 -17.83 2.90 2.18
C ASP A 722 -17.87 1.55 1.44
N TYR A 723 -17.48 0.46 2.13
CA TYR A 723 -17.35 -0.88 1.57
C TYR A 723 -18.35 -1.90 2.13
N GLY A 724 -19.31 -1.49 2.95
CA GLY A 724 -20.22 -2.47 3.54
C GLY A 724 -20.83 -2.06 4.86
N TRP A 725 -21.59 -3.01 5.40
CA TRP A 725 -22.04 -2.98 6.77
C TRP A 725 -21.11 -3.84 7.63
N GLN A 726 -20.52 -3.24 8.66
CA GLN A 726 -19.62 -3.94 9.57
C GLN A 726 -20.35 -4.26 10.89
N ASP A 727 -20.23 -5.51 11.37
CA ASP A 727 -20.74 -5.97 12.69
C ASP A 727 -19.91 -5.42 13.86
N ILE A 728 -18.93 -4.58 13.52
CA ILE A 728 -17.93 -4.04 14.43
C ILE A 728 -18.17 -2.54 14.42
N ILE A 729 -18.85 -2.05 15.46
CA ILE A 729 -19.12 -0.62 15.61
C ILE A 729 -17.80 0.13 15.88
N PHE A 730 -16.80 -0.54 16.49
CA PHE A 730 -15.53 0.06 16.92
C PHE A 730 -14.33 -0.88 16.66
N ARG A 731 -13.39 -0.49 15.78
CA ARG A 731 -11.97 -0.91 15.79
C ARG A 731 -11.11 -0.18 14.74
N SER A 732 -9.85 0.09 15.12
CA SER A 732 -8.66 -0.16 14.30
C SER A 732 -7.63 -0.87 15.18
N ALA A 733 -7.12 -2.03 14.75
CA ALA A 733 -6.10 -2.78 15.49
C ALA A 733 -4.72 -2.10 15.44
N GLU A 734 -4.45 -1.29 14.40
CA GLU A 734 -3.22 -0.52 14.23
C GLU A 734 -3.08 0.64 15.22
N LEU A 735 -4.17 1.01 15.89
CA LEU A 735 -4.25 2.12 16.84
C LEU A 735 -4.60 1.63 18.26
N GLY A 736 -4.47 0.33 18.55
CA GLY A 736 -4.62 -0.21 19.92
C GLY A 736 -6.06 -0.34 20.46
N TRP A 737 -7.11 -0.14 19.64
CA TRP A 737 -8.50 -0.15 20.11
C TRP A 737 -9.09 -1.57 20.20
N ARG A 738 -9.81 -1.87 21.30
CA ARG A 738 -10.43 -3.19 21.54
C ARG A 738 -11.69 -3.44 20.71
N LYS A 739 -12.02 -4.72 20.49
CA LYS A 739 -13.21 -5.13 19.71
C LYS A 739 -14.41 -4.93 20.59
N TRP A 740 -15.46 -4.33 20.06
CA TRP A 740 -16.76 -4.32 20.74
C TRP A 740 -17.31 -5.74 21.02
N GLU A 741 -16.86 -6.78 20.30
CA GLU A 741 -17.27 -8.17 20.58
C GLU A 741 -16.90 -8.66 21.99
N GLU A 742 -15.86 -8.11 22.63
CA GLU A 742 -15.58 -8.39 24.06
C GLU A 742 -16.65 -7.80 24.99
N TYR A 743 -17.39 -6.77 24.52
CA TYR A 743 -18.43 -6.05 25.23
C TYR A 743 -19.79 -6.34 24.57
N ALA A 744 -20.23 -7.59 24.69
CA ALA A 744 -21.47 -8.08 24.10
C ALA A 744 -22.66 -7.11 24.36
N CYS A 745 -23.12 -6.42 23.31
CA CYS A 745 -24.51 -5.98 23.20
C CYS A 745 -25.43 -7.20 22.95
N LYS A 746 -25.18 -8.32 23.64
CA LYS A 746 -26.22 -9.27 24.01
C LYS A 746 -26.97 -8.63 25.18
N SER A 747 -27.58 -7.47 24.96
CA SER A 747 -28.46 -6.89 25.97
C SER A 747 -29.57 -7.90 26.22
N LYS A 748 -29.53 -8.56 27.38
CA LYS A 748 -30.60 -9.03 28.29
C LYS A 748 -32.06 -9.07 27.76
N VAL A 749 -32.29 -9.43 26.51
CA VAL A 749 -33.59 -9.79 25.91
C VAL A 749 -33.52 -11.24 25.44
N THR A 750 -32.66 -12.05 26.07
CA THR A 750 -32.70 -13.51 26.01
C THR A 750 -33.58 -14.01 27.13
N GLY A 751 -34.88 -13.76 27.00
CA GLY A 751 -35.89 -14.57 27.65
C GLY A 751 -36.72 -15.22 26.55
N ASP A 752 -36.93 -16.53 26.62
CA ASP A 752 -37.71 -17.33 25.66
C ASP A 752 -39.18 -16.86 25.47
N SER A 753 -39.58 -15.75 26.11
CA SER A 753 -40.93 -15.16 26.10
C SER A 753 -41.05 -13.78 25.43
N ALA A 754 -39.99 -13.22 24.84
CA ALA A 754 -40.05 -11.89 24.22
C ALA A 754 -40.79 -11.91 22.87
N SER A 755 -41.89 -11.15 22.75
CA SER A 755 -42.63 -11.00 21.50
C SER A 755 -41.81 -10.31 20.40
N PRO A 756 -42.09 -10.53 19.10
CA PRO A 756 -41.44 -9.83 18.00
C PRO A 756 -41.50 -8.30 18.10
N GLU A 757 -42.59 -7.76 18.64
CA GLU A 757 -42.76 -6.32 18.88
C GLU A 757 -41.83 -5.81 19.98
N SER A 758 -41.63 -6.60 21.04
CA SER A 758 -40.66 -6.27 22.11
C SER A 758 -39.23 -6.21 21.58
N ARG A 759 -38.84 -7.15 20.71
CA ARG A 759 -37.50 -7.14 20.07
C ARG A 759 -37.32 -5.94 19.13
N ARG A 760 -38.35 -5.57 18.35
CA ARG A 760 -38.34 -4.35 17.52
C ARG A 760 -38.21 -3.09 18.38
N ALA A 761 -38.92 -3.01 19.51
CA ALA A 761 -38.81 -1.88 20.44
C ALA A 761 -37.41 -1.80 21.07
N ALA A 762 -36.83 -2.94 21.47
CA ALA A 762 -35.46 -3.02 21.96
C ALA A 762 -34.45 -2.54 20.90
N ALA A 763 -34.60 -2.97 19.65
CA ALA A 763 -33.75 -2.52 18.54
C ALA A 763 -33.83 -1.01 18.32
N ARG A 764 -35.02 -0.40 18.41
CA ARG A 764 -35.18 1.06 18.34
C ARG A 764 -34.46 1.76 19.49
N ASN A 765 -34.66 1.31 20.72
CA ASN A 765 -33.97 1.88 21.88
C ASN A 765 -32.44 1.80 21.74
N VAL A 766 -31.90 0.69 21.22
CA VAL A 766 -30.47 0.59 20.96
C VAL A 766 -30.03 1.59 19.89
N LEU A 767 -30.73 1.68 18.77
CA LEU A 767 -30.43 2.66 17.71
C LEU A 767 -30.53 4.11 18.19
N ASP A 768 -31.47 4.43 19.06
CA ASP A 768 -31.61 5.76 19.67
C ASP A 768 -30.42 6.09 20.58
N THR A 769 -29.91 5.09 21.32
CA THR A 769 -28.68 5.27 22.13
C THR A 769 -27.42 5.44 21.28
N LEU A 770 -27.49 5.14 19.98
CA LEU A 770 -26.37 5.26 19.06
C LEU A 770 -26.33 6.61 18.32
N ARG A 771 -27.23 7.54 18.64
CA ARG A 771 -27.22 8.90 18.08
C ARG A 771 -26.29 9.78 18.91
N GLN A 772 -25.45 10.56 18.23
CA GLN A 772 -24.64 11.57 18.90
C GLN A 772 -25.55 12.68 19.46
N PRO A 773 -25.26 13.22 20.66
CA PRO A 773 -26.02 14.32 21.21
C PRO A 773 -25.88 15.57 20.33
N ALA A 774 -26.89 16.45 20.37
CA ALA A 774 -26.81 17.73 19.68
C ALA A 774 -25.83 18.69 20.41
N PRO A 775 -24.89 19.34 19.70
CA PRO A 775 -23.96 20.27 20.31
C PRO A 775 -24.69 21.50 20.86
N ARG A 776 -24.32 21.95 22.07
CA ARG A 776 -24.97 23.08 22.75
C ARG A 776 -24.17 24.35 22.57
N LEU A 777 -24.74 25.34 21.88
CA LEU A 777 -24.09 26.62 21.65
C LEU A 777 -23.97 27.42 22.96
N ARG A 778 -22.74 27.73 23.38
CA ARG A 778 -22.44 28.56 24.55
C ARG A 778 -22.45 30.04 24.17
N VAL A 779 -21.75 30.38 23.10
CA VAL A 779 -21.54 31.77 22.68
C VAL A 779 -21.35 31.87 21.17
N SER A 780 -21.83 32.96 20.58
CA SER A 780 -21.62 33.28 19.17
C SER A 780 -21.27 34.76 19.03
N TYR A 781 -20.22 35.06 18.27
CA TYR A 781 -19.76 36.42 18.02
C TYR A 781 -19.57 36.66 16.53
N SER A 782 -20.12 37.80 16.06
CA SER A 782 -19.86 38.28 14.70
C SER A 782 -18.44 38.82 14.59
N LEU A 783 -17.76 38.44 13.51
CA LEU A 783 -16.42 38.88 13.11
C LEU A 783 -16.47 39.73 11.83
N GLU A 784 -17.67 40.11 11.38
CA GLU A 784 -17.85 40.96 10.21
C GLU A 784 -17.24 42.35 10.42
N GLY A 785 -16.50 42.85 9.42
CA GLY A 785 -15.83 44.15 9.47
C GLY A 785 -14.54 44.19 10.31
N MET A 786 -14.16 43.09 10.97
CA MET A 786 -12.88 42.98 11.68
C MET A 786 -11.73 42.63 10.73
N ASP A 787 -10.54 43.18 10.99
CA ASP A 787 -9.32 42.73 10.32
C ASP A 787 -8.82 41.37 10.86
N THR A 788 -7.86 40.74 10.18
CA THR A 788 -7.39 39.40 10.55
C THR A 788 -6.77 39.34 11.96
N ALA A 789 -6.12 40.41 12.44
CA ALA A 789 -5.54 40.44 13.78
C ALA A 789 -6.62 40.53 14.86
N GLN A 790 -7.64 41.37 14.64
CA GLN A 790 -8.83 41.47 15.48
C GLN A 790 -9.60 40.14 15.52
N LYS A 791 -9.75 39.47 14.37
CA LYS A 791 -10.33 38.12 14.29
C LYS A 791 -9.52 37.12 15.11
N ALA A 792 -8.20 37.10 14.95
CA ALA A 792 -7.30 36.20 15.68
C ALA A 792 -7.45 36.34 17.20
N ALA A 793 -7.44 37.58 17.70
CA ALA A 793 -7.62 37.87 19.12
C ALA A 793 -8.97 37.39 19.63
N LYS A 794 -10.06 37.65 18.88
CA LYS A 794 -11.41 37.22 19.27
C LYS A 794 -11.58 35.71 19.18
N ILE A 795 -10.99 35.05 18.19
CA ILE A 795 -10.97 33.58 18.06
C ILE A 795 -10.30 32.96 19.29
N LEU A 796 -9.09 33.44 19.66
CA LEU A 796 -8.38 32.95 20.84
C LEU A 796 -9.15 33.16 22.15
N GLU A 797 -9.85 34.29 22.27
CA GLU A 797 -10.74 34.57 23.41
C GLU A 797 -11.89 33.56 23.48
N VAL A 798 -12.61 33.32 22.37
CA VAL A 798 -13.75 32.39 22.34
C VAL A 798 -13.34 30.94 22.55
N MET A 799 -12.17 30.55 22.02
CA MET A 799 -11.59 29.23 22.25
C MET A 799 -11.27 28.99 23.73
N GLY A 800 -11.01 30.04 24.50
CA GLY A 800 -10.60 29.91 25.90
C GLY A 800 -9.16 29.41 26.09
N CYS A 801 -8.34 29.28 25.03
CA CYS A 801 -6.96 28.78 25.10
C CYS A 801 -5.98 29.69 25.87
N ILE A 802 -6.42 30.90 26.24
CA ILE A 802 -5.63 31.81 27.06
C ILE A 802 -5.77 31.45 28.54
N GLU A 803 -6.98 31.11 28.96
CA GLU A 803 -7.34 30.76 30.34
C GLU A 803 -7.16 29.26 30.60
N ASN A 804 -7.48 28.43 29.62
CA ASN A 804 -7.34 26.97 29.65
C ASN A 804 -6.14 26.56 28.78
N MET A 805 -5.40 25.52 29.20
CA MET A 805 -4.26 25.01 28.43
C MET A 805 -4.66 24.36 27.09
N GLU A 806 -5.96 24.24 26.82
CA GLU A 806 -6.54 23.68 25.61
C GLU A 806 -7.89 24.33 25.30
N GLY A 807 -8.26 24.43 24.03
CA GLY A 807 -9.55 24.99 23.62
C GLY A 807 -9.85 24.84 22.13
N TYR A 808 -11.10 25.10 21.75
CA TYR A 808 -11.58 24.99 20.39
C TYR A 808 -12.70 25.99 20.11
N CYS A 809 -12.96 26.23 18.83
CA CYS A 809 -14.13 26.97 18.38
C CYS A 809 -14.57 26.46 16.99
N VAL A 810 -15.79 26.80 16.61
CA VAL A 810 -16.31 26.58 15.26
C VAL A 810 -16.32 27.91 14.51
N LEU A 811 -15.63 27.93 13.37
CA LEU A 811 -15.56 29.09 12.48
C LEU A 811 -16.61 28.96 11.38
N ARG A 812 -17.45 29.98 11.25
CA ARG A 812 -18.51 30.08 10.25
C ARG A 812 -18.04 31.01 9.13
N TYR A 813 -18.33 30.62 7.90
CA TYR A 813 -17.78 31.25 6.70
C TYR A 813 -18.84 31.88 5.80
N GLY A 814 -18.48 33.00 5.18
CA GLY A 814 -19.32 33.70 4.20
C GLY A 814 -20.55 34.39 4.81
N ALA A 815 -21.24 35.19 3.99
CA ALA A 815 -22.40 35.96 4.43
C ALA A 815 -23.62 35.07 4.76
N LYS A 816 -23.75 33.93 4.07
CA LYS A 816 -24.85 32.97 4.27
C LYS A 816 -24.63 32.04 5.46
N LYS A 817 -23.39 31.92 5.97
CA LYS A 817 -23.00 31.05 7.09
C LYS A 817 -23.56 29.62 6.95
N GLU A 818 -23.40 29.00 5.78
CA GLU A 818 -23.92 27.65 5.55
C GLU A 818 -23.10 26.60 6.32
N LYS A 819 -23.77 25.67 7.01
CA LYS A 819 -23.15 24.61 7.84
C LYS A 819 -22.05 23.80 7.13
N ARG A 820 -22.20 23.56 5.83
CA ARG A 820 -21.21 22.83 5.02
C ARG A 820 -19.81 23.49 4.98
N HIS A 821 -19.72 24.77 5.34
CA HIS A 821 -18.45 25.52 5.37
C HIS A 821 -17.90 25.69 6.78
N ASP A 822 -18.57 25.17 7.80
CA ASP A 822 -18.11 25.23 9.18
C ASP A 822 -16.79 24.49 9.34
N ARG A 823 -15.88 25.08 10.11
CA ARG A 823 -14.59 24.47 10.42
C ARG A 823 -14.32 24.48 11.91
N VAL A 824 -13.96 23.32 12.44
CA VAL A 824 -13.48 23.20 13.82
C VAL A 824 -12.00 23.61 13.86
N PHE A 825 -11.70 24.66 14.64
CA PHE A 825 -10.35 25.12 14.90
C PHE A 825 -9.97 24.82 16.36
N TYR A 826 -8.83 24.17 16.55
CA TYR A 826 -8.39 23.60 17.81
C TYR A 826 -6.98 24.07 18.17
N GLY A 827 -6.75 24.31 19.45
CA GLY A 827 -5.44 24.72 19.98
C GLY A 827 -5.16 24.11 21.34
N ALA A 828 -3.92 23.68 21.55
CA ALA A 828 -3.44 23.18 22.83
C ALA A 828 -2.03 23.69 23.12
N ARG A 829 -1.79 24.09 24.37
CA ARG A 829 -0.48 24.50 24.87
C ARG A 829 0.34 23.29 25.26
N ALA A 830 1.63 23.31 24.96
CA ALA A 830 2.51 22.22 25.34
C ALA A 830 2.62 22.11 26.87
N PRO A 831 2.69 20.89 27.43
CA PRO A 831 2.71 19.59 26.73
C PRO A 831 1.32 18.99 26.45
N PHE A 832 0.24 19.73 26.70
CA PHE A 832 -1.13 19.24 26.64
C PHE A 832 -1.73 19.11 25.22
N GLY A 833 -2.87 18.42 25.16
CA GLY A 833 -3.70 18.20 23.98
C GLY A 833 -3.87 16.71 23.63
N PHE A 834 -4.78 16.39 22.71
CA PHE A 834 -4.99 15.02 22.24
C PHE A 834 -3.74 14.39 21.61
N GLU A 835 -3.55 13.10 21.80
CA GLU A 835 -2.49 12.42 21.05
C GLU A 835 -2.74 12.47 19.54
N LEU A 836 -1.68 12.75 18.77
CA LEU A 836 -1.81 12.86 17.32
C LEU A 836 -2.17 11.53 16.66
N MET A 837 -1.74 10.41 17.25
CA MET A 837 -2.08 9.06 16.78
C MET A 837 -3.58 8.79 16.84
N ALA A 838 -4.29 9.33 17.83
CA ALA A 838 -5.74 9.20 17.92
C ALA A 838 -6.48 9.82 16.72
N HIS A 839 -5.83 10.75 16.00
CA HIS A 839 -6.32 11.34 14.76
C HIS A 839 -5.73 10.69 13.51
N SER A 840 -4.41 10.51 13.44
CA SER A 840 -3.72 9.93 12.27
C SER A 840 -2.22 9.71 12.50
N ALA A 841 -1.70 8.56 12.05
CA ALA A 841 -0.26 8.29 11.98
C ALA A 841 0.52 9.27 11.07
N VAL A 842 -0.14 9.89 10.08
CA VAL A 842 0.50 10.90 9.21
C VAL A 842 0.80 12.19 10.00
N TYR A 843 -0.01 12.54 11.01
CA TYR A 843 0.26 13.71 11.85
C TYR A 843 1.52 13.55 12.67
N VAL A 844 1.83 12.35 13.15
CA VAL A 844 3.06 12.07 13.89
C VAL A 844 4.28 12.26 13.00
N ARG A 845 4.26 11.70 11.77
CA ARG A 845 5.35 11.93 10.80
C ARG A 845 5.53 13.42 10.46
N SER A 846 4.42 14.15 10.33
CA SER A 846 4.45 15.59 10.09
C SER A 846 5.03 16.36 11.29
N ARG A 847 4.69 15.99 12.53
CA ARG A 847 5.25 16.58 13.76
C ARG A 847 6.77 16.50 13.72
N ASP A 848 7.31 15.30 13.53
CA ASP A 848 8.75 15.05 13.66
C ASP A 848 9.53 15.86 12.62
N PHE A 849 9.01 15.92 11.39
CA PHE A 849 9.57 16.76 10.33
C PHE A 849 9.55 18.26 10.68
N LEU A 850 8.41 18.77 11.18
CA LEU A 850 8.26 20.19 11.53
C LEU A 850 9.14 20.57 12.73
N MET A 851 9.22 19.69 13.74
CA MET A 851 10.09 19.86 14.89
C MET A 851 11.57 19.88 14.49
N ALA A 852 12.03 18.92 13.68
CA ALA A 852 13.40 18.91 13.15
C ALA A 852 13.71 20.17 12.32
N SER A 853 12.77 20.60 11.48
CA SER A 853 12.89 21.83 10.70
C SER A 853 13.04 23.07 11.60
N SER A 854 12.28 23.14 12.69
CA SER A 854 12.36 24.25 13.66
C SER A 854 13.76 24.38 14.30
N ASN A 855 14.45 23.25 14.54
CA ASN A 855 15.80 23.21 15.10
C ASN A 855 16.85 23.81 14.16
N THR A 856 16.66 23.67 12.85
CA THR A 856 17.58 24.25 11.87
C THR A 856 17.26 25.71 11.54
N LYS A 857 15.98 26.12 11.60
CA LYS A 857 15.53 27.44 11.13
C LYS A 857 15.47 28.52 12.20
N ILE A 858 15.13 28.19 13.45
CA ILE A 858 15.09 29.14 14.56
C ILE A 858 16.48 29.20 15.19
N LYS A 859 17.12 30.37 15.13
CA LYS A 859 18.53 30.58 15.52
C LYS A 859 18.68 31.18 16.92
N GLU A 860 17.84 30.76 17.84
CA GLU A 860 17.89 31.11 19.27
C GLU A 860 17.34 29.94 20.11
N PRO A 861 17.68 29.86 21.41
CA PRO A 861 17.01 28.95 22.33
C PRO A 861 15.50 29.19 22.29
N LYS A 862 14.73 28.11 22.32
CA LYS A 862 13.27 28.17 22.16
C LYS A 862 12.57 27.13 23.01
N ILE A 863 11.34 27.44 23.39
CA ILE A 863 10.41 26.50 24.00
C ILE A 863 9.24 26.25 23.06
N LEU A 864 8.70 25.03 23.07
CA LEU A 864 7.44 24.74 22.39
C LEU A 864 6.31 25.34 23.22
N VAL A 865 5.52 26.24 22.62
CA VAL A 865 4.38 26.88 23.29
C VAL A 865 3.14 26.02 23.16
N GLY A 866 2.96 25.38 22.00
CA GLY A 866 1.75 24.61 21.72
C GLY A 866 1.57 24.36 20.24
N ARG A 867 0.37 23.91 19.89
CA ARG A 867 -0.02 23.60 18.53
C ARG A 867 -1.44 24.06 18.23
N PHE A 868 -1.69 24.47 16.98
CA PHE A 868 -2.96 25.02 16.53
C PHE A 868 -3.30 24.49 15.14
N GLY A 869 -4.55 24.18 14.85
CA GLY A 869 -4.90 23.69 13.54
C GLY A 869 -6.36 23.29 13.38
N TRP A 870 -6.61 22.61 12.27
CA TRP A 870 -7.94 22.18 11.87
C TRP A 870 -8.25 20.79 12.41
N GLY A 871 -9.51 20.56 12.80
CA GLY A 871 -9.98 19.23 13.19
C GLY A 871 -10.16 18.25 12.02
N PHE A 872 -10.08 18.73 10.78
CA PHE A 872 -10.24 17.95 9.55
C PHE A 872 -9.67 18.70 8.34
N LYS A 873 -9.50 18.02 7.21
CA LYS A 873 -9.13 18.66 5.93
C LYS A 873 -10.36 19.25 5.24
N TYR A 874 -10.54 20.57 5.35
CA TYR A 874 -11.68 21.27 4.75
C TYR A 874 -11.43 21.82 3.35
N SER A 875 -10.18 21.88 2.89
CA SER A 875 -9.84 22.37 1.56
C SER A 875 -8.50 21.80 1.06
N PRO A 876 -8.19 21.93 -0.24
CA PRO A 876 -6.88 21.52 -0.77
C PRO A 876 -5.70 22.24 -0.11
N SER A 877 -5.91 23.49 0.34
CA SER A 877 -4.89 24.32 1.02
C SER A 877 -4.85 24.15 2.53
N SER A 878 -5.87 23.51 3.12
CA SER A 878 -5.87 23.24 4.56
C SER A 878 -4.96 22.04 4.81
N ASP A 879 -3.87 22.29 5.52
CA ASP A 879 -2.92 21.24 5.86
C ASP A 879 -3.57 20.23 6.80
N TYR A 880 -3.17 18.96 6.62
CA TYR A 880 -3.65 17.83 7.40
C TYR A 880 -3.27 18.06 8.89
N GLY A 881 -2.01 18.41 9.21
CA GLY A 881 -1.51 18.48 10.60
C GLY A 881 -1.58 19.87 11.27
N PRO A 882 -1.48 19.93 12.61
CA PRO A 882 -1.44 21.20 13.33
C PRO A 882 -0.12 21.93 13.13
N MET A 883 -0.19 23.26 13.12
CA MET A 883 0.96 24.16 13.28
C MET A 883 1.59 23.95 14.66
N TYR A 884 2.93 23.99 14.73
CA TYR A 884 3.67 24.08 15.98
C TYR A 884 4.16 25.51 16.21
N VAL A 885 3.89 26.04 17.39
CA VAL A 885 4.28 27.39 17.81
C VAL A 885 5.40 27.31 18.83
N TYR A 886 6.46 28.07 18.60
CA TYR A 886 7.62 28.18 19.49
C TYR A 886 7.76 29.61 20.00
N GLN A 887 8.30 29.78 21.20
CA GLN A 887 8.72 31.07 21.73
C GLN A 887 10.22 31.06 21.94
N GLY A 888 10.91 32.00 21.32
CA GLY A 888 12.35 32.20 21.50
C GLY A 888 12.67 32.89 22.82
N GLU A 889 13.93 32.84 23.24
CA GLU A 889 14.44 33.58 24.42
C GLU A 889 14.18 35.09 24.30
N SER A 890 14.15 35.63 23.08
CA SER A 890 13.74 37.01 22.80
C SER A 890 12.27 37.34 23.13
N GLY A 891 11.46 36.34 23.49
CA GLY A 891 10.03 36.45 23.72
C GLY A 891 9.19 36.37 22.43
N ARG A 892 9.84 36.34 21.25
CA ARG A 892 9.19 36.31 19.94
C ARG A 892 8.61 34.93 19.62
N PHE A 893 7.44 34.90 18.98
CA PHE A 893 6.78 33.68 18.54
C PHE A 893 7.17 33.29 17.11
N TYR A 894 7.29 31.99 16.87
CA TYR A 894 7.68 31.40 15.58
C TYR A 894 6.79 30.22 15.21
N ALA A 895 6.47 30.10 13.91
CA ALA A 895 5.86 28.91 13.33
C ALA A 895 6.45 28.63 11.95
N TYR A 896 6.64 27.34 11.62
CA TYR A 896 7.11 26.94 10.29
C TYR A 896 5.92 26.59 9.40
N GLY A 897 5.76 27.31 8.29
CA GLY A 897 4.80 26.98 7.24
C GLY A 897 5.47 26.26 6.07
N ALA A 898 4.69 25.80 5.10
CA ALA A 898 5.18 25.02 3.96
C ALA A 898 6.29 25.72 3.14
N ILE A 899 6.23 27.06 3.04
CA ILE A 899 7.12 27.85 2.15
C ILE A 899 8.04 28.78 2.95
N ARG A 900 7.60 29.28 4.11
CA ARG A 900 8.34 30.28 4.89
C ARG A 900 8.16 30.10 6.39
N MET A 901 9.08 30.69 7.15
CA MET A 901 8.98 30.82 8.60
C MET A 901 8.21 32.10 8.96
N HIS A 902 7.18 31.95 9.78
CA HIS A 902 6.35 33.02 10.31
C HIS A 902 6.87 33.44 11.69
N ARG A 903 6.81 34.74 11.99
CA ARG A 903 7.30 35.29 13.26
C ARG A 903 6.55 36.55 13.67
N ALA A 904 6.18 36.66 14.94
CA ALA A 904 5.47 37.81 15.49
C ALA A 904 5.79 38.02 16.97
N ASP A 905 5.48 39.21 17.49
CA ASP A 905 5.75 39.56 18.90
C ASP A 905 4.67 39.02 19.84
N THR A 906 3.51 38.63 19.29
CA THR A 906 2.37 38.08 20.02
C THR A 906 1.77 36.88 19.28
N LEU A 907 1.10 35.99 20.01
CA LEU A 907 0.52 34.76 19.46
C LEU A 907 -0.60 35.05 18.45
N ASP A 908 -1.49 35.99 18.74
CA ASP A 908 -2.59 36.42 17.86
C ASP A 908 -2.06 36.96 16.54
N GLN A 909 -1.00 37.78 16.56
CA GLN A 909 -0.36 38.25 15.34
C GLN A 909 0.30 37.13 14.53
N LEU A 910 0.91 36.14 15.20
CA LEU A 910 1.50 34.99 14.52
C LEU A 910 0.41 34.18 13.79
N LEU A 911 -0.70 33.89 14.49
CA LEU A 911 -1.82 33.15 13.92
C LEU A 911 -2.48 33.94 12.79
N ALA A 912 -2.66 35.26 12.95
CA ALA A 912 -3.19 36.12 11.91
C ALA A 912 -2.34 36.13 10.63
N ASP A 913 -1.01 36.15 10.74
CA ASP A 913 -0.10 36.09 9.58
C ASP A 913 -0.07 34.71 8.93
N PHE A 914 -0.16 33.63 9.72
CA PHE A 914 -0.14 32.27 9.18
C PHE A 914 -1.46 31.89 8.51
N PHE A 915 -2.58 32.09 9.20
CA PHE A 915 -3.93 31.73 8.74
C PHE A 915 -4.60 32.84 7.93
N GLN A 916 -3.85 33.86 7.50
CA GLN A 916 -4.41 35.06 6.86
C GLN A 916 -5.44 34.76 5.77
N LYS A 917 -5.09 33.86 4.83
CA LYS A 917 -5.97 33.48 3.71
C LYS A 917 -7.17 32.64 4.15
N GLU A 918 -7.02 31.84 5.21
CA GLU A 918 -8.08 30.96 5.72
C GLU A 918 -9.04 31.69 6.67
N TRP A 919 -8.64 32.81 7.28
CA TRP A 919 -9.47 33.61 8.19
C TRP A 919 -10.14 34.82 7.53
N GLU A 920 -9.73 35.17 6.31
CA GLU A 920 -10.32 36.30 5.55
C GLU A 920 -11.85 36.19 5.46
N GLY A 921 -12.37 35.00 5.13
CA GLY A 921 -13.81 34.77 4.96
C GLY A 921 -14.60 34.36 6.20
N VAL A 922 -13.96 34.31 7.37
CA VAL A 922 -14.65 33.99 8.62
C VAL A 922 -15.53 35.17 9.00
N THR A 923 -16.82 34.93 9.15
CA THR A 923 -17.83 35.96 9.49
C THR A 923 -18.35 35.82 10.91
N GLU A 924 -18.21 34.64 11.51
CA GLU A 924 -18.67 34.38 12.87
C GLU A 924 -17.83 33.28 13.52
N VAL A 925 -17.62 33.41 14.82
CA VAL A 925 -16.98 32.40 15.67
C VAL A 925 -17.95 31.95 16.75
N GLN A 926 -18.04 30.63 16.94
CA GLN A 926 -18.93 30.00 17.89
C GLN A 926 -18.14 29.16 18.89
N GLY A 927 -18.49 29.29 20.17
CA GLY A 927 -18.03 28.42 21.24
C GLY A 927 -19.19 27.55 21.72
N TYR A 928 -18.90 26.28 21.98
CA TYR A 928 -19.88 25.29 22.43
C TYR A 928 -19.65 24.93 23.89
N GLU A 929 -20.70 24.44 24.55
CA GLU A 929 -20.60 23.84 25.87
C GLU A 929 -20.04 22.42 25.74
N GLY A 930 -19.25 21.99 26.72
CA GLY A 930 -18.77 20.62 26.82
C GLY A 930 -17.35 20.38 26.34
N SER A 931 -16.92 19.14 26.52
CA SER A 931 -15.57 18.67 26.23
C SER A 931 -15.39 18.44 24.74
N LEU A 932 -14.26 18.90 24.21
CA LEU A 932 -13.80 18.44 22.90
C LEU A 932 -13.39 16.98 23.04
N THR A 933 -13.75 16.14 22.07
CA THR A 933 -13.45 14.71 22.09
C THR A 933 -13.02 14.23 20.70
N VAL A 934 -12.52 12.99 20.60
CA VAL A 934 -12.14 12.39 19.31
C VAL A 934 -13.05 11.20 19.01
N SER A 935 -13.73 11.25 17.86
CA SER A 935 -14.61 10.18 17.41
C SER A 935 -13.85 8.86 17.26
N ARG A 936 -14.35 7.79 17.87
CA ARG A 936 -13.85 6.42 17.62
C ARG A 936 -14.31 5.87 16.27
N LEU A 937 -15.21 6.57 15.60
CA LEU A 937 -15.80 6.13 14.34
C LEU A 937 -15.02 6.62 13.12
N ASP A 938 -14.68 7.91 13.07
CA ASP A 938 -14.02 8.53 11.92
C ASP A 938 -12.79 9.39 12.30
N HIS A 939 -12.37 9.34 13.57
CA HIS A 939 -11.17 10.02 14.11
C HIS A 939 -11.21 11.56 14.04
N ARG A 940 -12.39 12.14 13.79
CA ARG A 940 -12.58 13.60 13.77
C ARG A 940 -12.84 14.15 15.17
N LEU A 941 -12.53 15.43 15.36
CA LEU A 941 -12.89 16.16 16.56
C LEU A 941 -14.41 16.35 16.67
N GLU A 942 -14.94 16.16 17.88
CA GLU A 942 -16.36 16.25 18.22
C GLU A 942 -16.54 17.17 19.43
N TYR A 943 -17.67 17.87 19.48
CA TYR A 943 -17.94 18.91 20.47
C TYR A 943 -19.38 18.86 20.98
N CYS A 944 -19.92 17.65 21.09
CA CYS A 944 -21.30 17.42 21.50
C CYS A 944 -21.44 16.80 22.91
N TYR A 945 -20.35 16.30 23.50
CA TYR A 945 -20.34 15.68 24.83
C TYR A 945 -20.02 16.70 25.93
N THR A 946 -20.65 16.55 27.09
CA THR A 946 -20.52 17.47 28.22
C THR A 946 -19.40 17.05 29.19
N GLU A 947 -19.02 17.95 30.10
CA GLU A 947 -18.10 17.61 31.19
C GLU A 947 -18.67 16.52 32.12
N GLU A 948 -20.00 16.45 32.24
CA GLU A 948 -20.67 15.40 33.03
C GLU A 948 -20.51 14.02 32.37
N ASP A 949 -20.61 13.95 31.04
CA ASP A 949 -20.39 12.70 30.29
C ASP A 949 -18.96 12.19 30.49
N MET A 950 -17.98 13.10 30.48
CA MET A 950 -16.58 12.79 30.77
C MET A 950 -16.39 12.31 32.22
N ARG A 951 -16.98 13.01 33.19
CA ARG A 951 -16.88 12.61 34.61
C ARG A 951 -17.51 11.24 34.84
N GLN A 952 -18.69 10.99 34.27
CA GLN A 952 -19.35 9.69 34.34
C GLN A 952 -18.49 8.57 33.71
N SER A 953 -17.84 8.86 32.58
CA SER A 953 -16.88 7.94 31.94
C SER A 953 -15.73 7.56 32.88
N MET A 954 -15.18 8.55 33.60
CA MET A 954 -14.06 8.36 34.54
C MET A 954 -14.48 7.75 35.88
N GLU A 955 -15.70 7.98 36.35
CA GLU A 955 -16.19 7.47 37.65
C GLU A 955 -16.83 6.08 37.55
N THR A 956 -17.00 5.54 36.34
CA THR A 956 -17.65 4.24 36.09
C THR A 956 -16.67 3.25 35.45
N ALA A 957 -16.51 2.08 36.07
CA ALA A 957 -15.67 1.00 35.53
C ALA A 957 -16.24 0.43 34.21
N GLU A 958 -17.56 0.35 34.08
CA GLU A 958 -18.25 -0.06 32.85
C GLU A 958 -18.32 1.08 31.82
N ASP A 959 -18.33 0.76 30.52
CA ASP A 959 -18.45 1.74 29.44
C ASP A 959 -19.80 2.46 29.48
N THR A 960 -19.74 3.79 29.50
CA THR A 960 -20.90 4.67 29.32
C THR A 960 -21.34 4.69 27.86
N VAL A 961 -22.48 5.33 27.56
CA VAL A 961 -22.92 5.52 26.17
C VAL A 961 -21.92 6.39 25.39
N ALA A 962 -21.35 7.42 26.02
CA ALA A 962 -20.36 8.29 25.39
C ALA A 962 -19.06 7.55 25.05
N ASP A 963 -18.60 6.66 25.94
CA ASP A 963 -17.39 5.82 25.72
C ASP A 963 -17.47 4.98 24.45
N ARG A 964 -18.68 4.68 23.98
CA ARG A 964 -18.88 3.98 22.71
C ARG A 964 -18.41 4.85 21.56
N PHE A 965 -18.88 6.09 21.49
CA PHE A 965 -18.67 6.96 20.34
C PHE A 965 -17.32 7.66 20.32
N THR A 966 -16.79 7.99 21.50
CA THR A 966 -15.73 8.98 21.58
C THR A 966 -14.65 8.60 22.57
N LEU A 967 -13.47 9.16 22.36
CA LEU A 967 -12.40 9.22 23.34
C LEU A 967 -12.45 10.59 24.04
N PHE A 968 -12.55 10.59 25.37
CA PHE A 968 -12.25 11.76 26.19
C PHE A 968 -10.74 11.86 26.40
N GLY A 969 -10.20 13.08 26.46
CA GLY A 969 -8.77 13.28 26.61
C GLY A 969 -8.42 14.75 26.79
N GLY A 970 -7.12 15.04 26.67
CA GLY A 970 -6.62 16.41 26.76
C GLY A 970 -6.53 16.94 28.20
N TYR A 971 -6.55 18.26 28.34
CA TYR A 971 -6.26 18.98 29.58
C TYR A 971 -7.30 18.73 30.69
N GLN A 972 -8.57 18.52 30.33
CA GLN A 972 -9.63 18.30 31.31
C GLN A 972 -9.45 16.97 32.07
N MET A 973 -9.00 15.92 31.39
CA MET A 973 -8.67 14.65 32.03
C MET A 973 -7.50 14.79 33.02
N TRP A 974 -6.49 15.60 32.67
CA TRP A 974 -5.38 15.91 33.57
C TRP A 974 -5.86 16.67 34.83
N LEU A 975 -6.83 17.58 34.71
CA LEU A 975 -7.40 18.27 35.88
C LEU A 975 -8.09 17.31 36.85
N GLU A 976 -8.82 16.31 36.36
CA GLU A 976 -9.44 15.30 37.24
C GLU A 976 -8.37 14.40 37.91
N PHE A 977 -7.30 14.05 37.20
CA PHE A 977 -6.15 13.36 37.81
C PHE A 977 -5.49 14.20 38.91
N VAL A 978 -5.27 15.49 38.67
CA VAL A 978 -4.70 16.42 39.67
C VAL A 978 -5.58 16.47 40.91
N ARG A 979 -6.91 16.57 40.76
CA ARG A 979 -7.84 16.56 41.89
C ARG A 979 -7.77 15.27 42.69
N TRP A 980 -7.74 14.13 42.00
CA TRP A 980 -7.63 12.81 42.62
C TRP A 980 -6.32 12.66 43.40
N LEU A 981 -5.19 13.09 42.83
CA LEU A 981 -3.88 13.01 43.48
C LEU A 981 -3.75 14.04 44.62
N ASP A 982 -4.30 15.24 44.46
CA ASP A 982 -4.38 16.24 45.52
C ASP A 982 -5.14 15.69 46.73
N GLU A 983 -6.22 14.92 46.51
CA GLU A 983 -7.01 14.27 47.55
C GLU A 983 -6.23 13.14 48.24
N ALA A 984 -5.48 12.33 47.49
CA ALA A 984 -4.58 11.31 48.03
C ALA A 984 -3.50 11.88 48.95
N LEU A 985 -2.96 13.05 48.61
CA LEU A 985 -1.89 13.71 49.36
C LEU A 985 -2.41 14.61 50.49
N ASN A 986 -3.69 14.97 50.48
CA ASN A 986 -4.31 15.91 51.43
C ASN A 986 -4.21 15.50 52.92
N PRO A 987 -4.29 14.22 53.32
CA PRO A 987 -4.25 13.82 54.74
C PRO A 987 -2.91 14.06 55.46
N GLN A 988 -1.90 14.62 54.77
CA GLN A 988 -0.49 14.58 55.14
C GLN A 988 0.01 13.14 55.28
N LEU A 989 0.78 12.69 54.28
CA LEU A 989 1.32 11.32 54.25
C LEU A 989 1.97 10.96 55.59
N PRO A 990 1.77 9.74 56.12
CA PRO A 990 2.43 9.30 57.35
C PRO A 990 3.94 9.57 57.30
N PRO A 991 4.59 9.95 58.42
CA PRO A 991 6.02 10.30 58.42
C PRO A 991 6.95 9.18 57.93
N TRP A 992 6.51 7.93 58.01
CA TRP A 992 7.26 6.76 57.56
C TRP A 992 7.17 6.54 56.04
N VAL A 993 6.23 7.14 55.32
CA VAL A 993 6.14 6.98 53.86
C VAL A 993 7.31 7.72 53.20
N ASN A 994 8.15 7.00 52.48
CA ASN A 994 9.27 7.55 51.70
C ASN A 994 9.18 7.24 50.19
N ALA A 995 8.21 6.42 49.77
CA ALA A 995 7.89 6.21 48.36
C ALA A 995 6.37 6.13 48.14
N ILE A 996 5.92 6.57 46.97
CA ILE A 996 4.53 6.47 46.51
C ILE A 996 4.50 5.66 45.24
N VAL A 997 3.61 4.68 45.19
CA VAL A 997 3.32 3.87 44.01
C VAL A 997 1.97 4.30 43.46
N THR A 998 1.94 4.72 42.19
CA THR A 998 0.71 4.91 41.42
C THR A 998 0.66 3.93 40.28
N GLY A 999 -0.50 3.38 39.95
CA GLY A 999 -0.60 2.47 38.82
C GLY A 999 -2.03 2.30 38.32
N LEU A 1000 -2.22 1.29 37.47
CA LEU A 1000 -3.51 0.98 36.85
C LEU A 1000 -4.00 -0.41 37.26
N ASP A 1001 -5.14 -0.47 37.93
CA ASP A 1001 -5.85 -1.72 38.23
C ASP A 1001 -6.64 -2.16 37.00
N TRP A 1002 -6.06 -3.08 36.23
CA TRP A 1002 -6.65 -3.61 35.01
C TRP A 1002 -7.90 -4.47 35.22
N GLU A 1003 -8.07 -5.08 36.40
CA GLU A 1003 -9.29 -5.84 36.74
C GLU A 1003 -10.48 -4.88 36.92
N ARG A 1004 -10.20 -3.66 37.39
CA ARG A 1004 -11.18 -2.58 37.52
C ARG A 1004 -11.16 -1.60 36.35
N GLY A 1005 -10.82 -2.07 35.15
CA GLY A 1005 -10.88 -1.25 33.92
C GLY A 1005 -9.73 -0.25 33.75
N GLY A 1006 -8.65 -0.41 34.50
CA GLY A 1006 -7.53 0.53 34.63
C GLY A 1006 -7.88 1.71 35.54
N ALA A 1007 -8.45 1.40 36.71
CA ALA A 1007 -8.67 2.37 37.77
C ALA A 1007 -7.32 2.82 38.35
N LEU A 1008 -7.18 4.11 38.66
CA LEU A 1008 -5.98 4.61 39.30
C LEU A 1008 -5.85 4.04 40.72
N THR A 1009 -4.64 3.57 41.03
CA THR A 1009 -4.27 3.09 42.36
C THR A 1009 -3.23 4.00 42.99
N PHE A 1010 -3.27 4.09 44.32
CA PHE A 1010 -2.32 4.86 45.11
C PHE A 1010 -1.93 4.05 46.34
N ALA A 1011 -0.63 3.91 46.58
CA ALA A 1011 -0.09 3.35 47.82
C ALA A 1011 1.13 4.14 48.29
N GLY A 1012 1.16 4.50 49.57
CA GLY A 1012 2.38 4.99 50.22
C GLY A 1012 3.11 3.83 50.89
N ILE A 1013 4.40 3.66 50.64
CA ILE A 1013 5.22 2.59 51.20
C ILE A 1013 6.49 3.14 51.88
N HIS A 1014 7.11 2.30 52.70
CA HIS A 1014 8.46 2.52 53.22
C HIS A 1014 9.43 1.57 52.51
N GLU A 1015 10.21 2.08 51.56
CA GLU A 1015 11.27 1.35 50.86
C GLU A 1015 12.59 1.47 51.64
N ASN A 1016 13.31 0.37 51.88
CA ASN A 1016 14.62 0.42 52.54
C ASN A 1016 15.67 0.97 51.58
N GLU A 1017 16.60 1.81 52.07
CA GLU A 1017 17.66 2.42 51.25
C GLU A 1017 18.54 1.38 50.52
N GLU A 1018 18.76 0.19 51.11
CA GLU A 1018 19.52 -0.91 50.47
C GLU A 1018 18.79 -1.57 49.29
N ASP A 1019 17.45 -1.68 49.35
CA ASP A 1019 16.63 -2.27 48.28
C ASP A 1019 16.45 -1.28 47.11
N ALA A 1020 16.34 0.02 47.42
CA ALA A 1020 16.24 1.09 46.41
C ALA A 1020 17.50 1.23 45.54
N GLU A 1021 18.69 1.12 46.15
CA GLU A 1021 19.98 1.15 45.43
C GLU A 1021 20.16 -0.09 44.53
N LEU A 1022 19.69 -1.26 44.96
CA LEU A 1022 19.70 -2.49 44.16
C LEU A 1022 18.79 -2.38 42.92
N GLN A 1023 17.61 -1.78 43.06
CA GLN A 1023 16.65 -1.61 41.98
C GLN A 1023 17.11 -0.55 40.95
N GLU A 1024 17.69 0.57 41.39
CA GLU A 1024 18.35 1.54 40.49
C GLU A 1024 19.54 0.92 39.72
N PHE A 1025 20.24 -0.04 40.35
CA PHE A 1025 21.33 -0.77 39.71
C PHE A 1025 20.83 -1.77 38.67
N GLN A 1026 19.67 -2.41 38.91
CA GLN A 1026 19.00 -3.32 37.99
C GLN A 1026 18.40 -2.59 36.78
N GLU A 1027 17.65 -1.49 37.00
CA GLU A 1027 17.08 -0.68 35.90
C GLU A 1027 18.16 -0.08 35.00
N LYS A 1028 19.30 0.36 35.57
CA LYS A 1028 20.46 0.78 34.76
C LYS A 1028 21.09 -0.36 33.97
N ALA A 1029 21.18 -1.56 34.57
CA ALA A 1029 21.75 -2.72 33.90
C ALA A 1029 20.85 -3.21 32.75
N ASP A 1030 19.53 -3.09 32.87
CA ASP A 1030 18.56 -3.46 31.84
C ASP A 1030 18.52 -2.43 30.69
N LEU A 1031 18.59 -1.12 31.01
CA LEU A 1031 18.73 -0.04 30.00
C LEU A 1031 20.04 -0.12 29.20
N ASP A 1032 21.15 -0.53 29.84
CA ASP A 1032 22.43 -0.76 29.17
C ASP A 1032 22.43 -2.05 28.32
N PHE A 1033 21.47 -2.96 28.53
CA PHE A 1033 21.32 -4.21 27.78
C PHE A 1033 20.42 -4.04 26.54
N GLU A 1034 19.32 -3.29 26.64
CA GLU A 1034 18.41 -3.02 25.51
C GLU A 1034 19.05 -2.19 24.38
N ASP A 1035 19.99 -1.30 24.69
CA ASP A 1035 20.73 -0.49 23.69
C ASP A 1035 21.71 -1.35 22.83
N THR A 1036 21.79 -2.66 23.09
CA THR A 1036 22.63 -3.62 22.35
C THR A 1036 21.86 -4.67 21.55
N THR A 1037 20.53 -4.70 21.60
CA THR A 1037 19.71 -5.69 20.88
C THR A 1037 18.50 -5.06 20.19
N GLU A 1038 18.73 -4.08 19.31
CA GLU A 1038 17.82 -3.84 18.18
C GLU A 1038 18.42 -4.47 16.92
N GLU A 1039 17.99 -5.70 16.62
CA GLU A 1039 17.79 -6.30 15.28
C GLU A 1039 17.81 -7.82 15.43
N GLU A 1040 16.65 -8.43 15.75
CA GLU A 1040 16.28 -9.77 15.30
C GLU A 1040 14.79 -10.02 15.63
N GLU A 1041 13.92 -9.82 14.62
CA GLU A 1041 12.56 -10.37 14.63
C GLU A 1041 12.65 -11.90 14.57
N ALA A 1042 12.00 -12.59 15.51
CA ALA A 1042 11.78 -14.03 15.43
C ALA A 1042 10.38 -14.39 15.93
N ASP A 1043 9.58 -14.91 14.99
CA ASP A 1043 8.37 -15.70 15.23
C ASP A 1043 8.65 -16.83 16.25
N GLY A 1044 7.76 -17.00 17.22
CA GLY A 1044 7.84 -18.10 18.17
C GLY A 1044 6.60 -18.21 19.05
N ASP A 1045 5.72 -19.13 18.67
CA ASP A 1045 4.63 -19.71 19.47
C ASP A 1045 5.09 -20.05 20.90
N ALA A 1046 4.29 -19.70 21.92
CA ALA A 1046 4.50 -20.14 23.29
C ALA A 1046 3.18 -20.59 23.94
N SER A 1047 3.00 -21.91 23.98
CA SER A 1047 2.08 -22.64 24.84
C SER A 1047 2.79 -23.09 26.12
N ASP A 1048 2.00 -23.13 27.20
CA ASP A 1048 2.19 -23.89 28.44
C ASP A 1048 3.37 -23.53 29.34
N GLU A 1049 3.07 -22.88 30.48
CA GLU A 1049 3.76 -23.20 31.74
C GLU A 1049 2.77 -23.26 32.91
N GLU A 1050 2.98 -24.30 33.72
CA GLU A 1050 2.09 -24.91 34.70
C GLU A 1050 2.04 -24.18 36.04
N GLU A 1051 0.89 -24.31 36.70
CA GLU A 1051 0.63 -23.96 38.09
C GLU A 1051 1.53 -24.75 39.06
N ALA A 1052 2.08 -24.05 40.06
CA ALA A 1052 2.66 -24.67 41.25
C ALA A 1052 1.86 -24.23 42.50
N ASP A 1053 0.99 -25.15 42.94
CA ASP A 1053 0.24 -25.12 44.19
C ASP A 1053 1.16 -24.98 45.42
N GLY A 1054 0.84 -24.00 46.27
CA GLY A 1054 1.43 -23.80 47.59
C GLY A 1054 0.34 -23.72 48.66
N ASP A 1055 -0.12 -24.88 49.10
CA ASP A 1055 -1.10 -25.14 50.15
C ASP A 1055 -0.67 -24.55 51.51
N THR A 1056 -1.51 -23.75 52.17
CA THR A 1056 -1.42 -23.58 53.64
C THR A 1056 -2.79 -23.37 54.30
N SER A 1057 -2.93 -24.09 55.41
CA SER A 1057 -4.12 -24.33 56.20
C SER A 1057 -4.38 -23.29 57.29
N ASP A 1058 -5.62 -23.34 57.75
CA ASP A 1058 -6.27 -22.44 58.70
C ASP A 1058 -5.92 -22.74 60.18
N MET A 1059 -6.01 -21.67 60.99
CA MET A 1059 -6.37 -21.61 62.43
C MET A 1059 -5.35 -21.80 63.58
N THR A 1060 -5.17 -20.66 64.28
CA THR A 1060 -5.17 -20.44 65.76
C THR A 1060 -3.93 -20.72 66.62
N GLY A 1061 -3.42 -19.65 67.24
CA GLY A 1061 -2.59 -19.68 68.44
C GLY A 1061 -2.15 -18.27 68.84
N ALA A 1062 -2.74 -17.73 69.92
CA ALA A 1062 -2.43 -16.40 70.45
C ALA A 1062 -1.04 -16.33 71.11
N ALA A 1063 -0.26 -15.31 70.79
CA ALA A 1063 0.77 -14.72 71.66
C ALA A 1063 1.10 -13.30 71.18
N GLU A 1064 1.25 -12.39 72.14
CA GLU A 1064 1.40 -10.94 71.97
C GLU A 1064 2.76 -10.51 71.39
N SER A 1065 2.73 -9.31 70.79
CA SER A 1065 3.82 -8.33 70.60
C SER A 1065 5.07 -8.74 69.81
N ASP A 1066 5.10 -8.37 68.53
CA ASP A 1066 6.05 -7.39 68.00
C ASP A 1066 5.57 -6.92 66.61
N ARG A 1067 5.09 -5.67 66.50
CA ARG A 1067 4.75 -5.05 65.22
C ARG A 1067 6.04 -4.62 64.55
N ASN A 1068 6.52 -5.38 63.56
CA ASN A 1068 7.58 -4.96 62.68
C ASN A 1068 7.04 -3.85 61.75
N PRO A 1069 7.59 -2.62 61.72
CA PRO A 1069 7.09 -1.51 60.88
C PRO A 1069 7.31 -1.72 59.37
N GLN A 1070 7.97 -2.80 58.96
CA GLN A 1070 8.49 -2.99 57.60
C GLN A 1070 7.44 -3.38 56.55
N ASN A 1071 6.16 -3.60 56.91
CA ASN A 1071 5.09 -3.97 55.99
C ASN A 1071 3.85 -3.05 56.06
N GLU A 1072 3.96 -1.86 56.65
CA GLU A 1072 2.84 -0.91 56.65
C GLU A 1072 2.69 -0.28 55.25
N VAL A 1073 1.52 -0.44 54.64
CA VAL A 1073 1.14 0.21 53.36
C VAL A 1073 0.05 1.23 53.66
N TYR A 1074 0.26 2.47 53.22
CA TYR A 1074 -0.68 3.56 53.38
C TYR A 1074 -1.62 3.58 52.17
N LEU A 1075 -2.89 3.27 52.41
CA LEU A 1075 -3.95 3.27 51.40
C LEU A 1075 -5.03 4.29 51.79
N PRO A 1076 -5.01 5.51 51.23
CA PRO A 1076 -6.10 6.45 51.43
C PRO A 1076 -7.39 5.94 50.76
N GLN A 1077 -8.55 6.28 51.32
CA GLN A 1077 -9.83 6.04 50.63
C GLN A 1077 -9.98 7.09 49.53
N LEU A 1078 -9.87 6.65 48.28
CA LEU A 1078 -9.96 7.52 47.10
C LEU A 1078 -11.21 7.21 46.30
N PRO A 1079 -11.81 8.22 45.64
CA PRO A 1079 -12.86 7.98 44.67
C PRO A 1079 -12.31 7.15 43.49
N LEU A 1080 -13.21 6.37 42.88
CA LEU A 1080 -12.88 5.63 41.66
C LEU A 1080 -12.59 6.61 40.52
N LEU A 1081 -11.43 6.44 39.88
CA LEU A 1081 -11.07 7.22 38.69
C LEU A 1081 -10.45 6.30 37.64
N ILE A 1082 -11.14 6.09 36.53
CA ILE A 1082 -10.68 5.33 35.37
C ILE A 1082 -9.84 6.26 34.49
N TRP A 1083 -8.58 5.90 34.28
CA TRP A 1083 -7.64 6.74 33.55
C TRP A 1083 -7.67 6.47 32.05
N ALA A 1084 -7.80 7.48 31.19
CA ALA A 1084 -7.58 7.34 29.73
C ALA A 1084 -8.36 6.16 29.08
N LYS A 1085 -9.64 6.06 29.43
CA LYS A 1085 -10.51 4.94 29.05
C LYS A 1085 -10.63 4.79 27.54
N GLY A 1086 -10.34 3.58 27.05
CA GLY A 1086 -10.40 3.21 25.63
C GLY A 1086 -9.09 3.30 24.85
N MET A 1087 -8.04 3.92 25.41
CA MET A 1087 -6.68 3.83 24.86
C MET A 1087 -6.06 2.44 25.13
N ASP A 1088 -5.02 2.07 24.40
CA ASP A 1088 -4.28 0.82 24.66
C ASP A 1088 -3.62 0.84 26.04
N ARG A 1089 -3.40 -0.33 26.64
CA ARG A 1089 -2.75 -0.49 27.95
C ARG A 1089 -1.39 0.23 28.00
N ARG A 1090 -0.58 0.11 26.95
CA ARG A 1090 0.73 0.78 26.85
C ARG A 1090 0.55 2.30 26.83
N ASP A 1091 -0.28 2.83 25.92
CA ASP A 1091 -0.54 4.27 25.83
C ASP A 1091 -1.11 4.86 27.13
N ARG A 1092 -1.96 4.10 27.84
CA ARG A 1092 -2.50 4.52 29.15
C ARG A 1092 -1.42 4.64 30.21
N ALA A 1093 -0.48 3.69 30.25
CA ALA A 1093 0.64 3.70 31.18
C ALA A 1093 1.60 4.86 30.85
N ASP A 1094 1.97 5.02 29.58
CA ASP A 1094 2.80 6.14 29.12
C ASP A 1094 2.15 7.49 29.42
N PHE A 1095 0.84 7.60 29.22
CA PHE A 1095 0.10 8.81 29.53
C PHE A 1095 0.05 9.09 31.05
N LEU A 1096 -0.06 8.06 31.89
CA LEU A 1096 0.01 8.20 33.36
C LEU A 1096 1.40 8.68 33.81
N ILE A 1097 2.47 8.11 33.27
CA ILE A 1097 3.86 8.52 33.53
C ILE A 1097 4.02 10.01 33.19
N ASN A 1098 3.59 10.41 31.99
CA ASN A 1098 3.65 11.79 31.55
C ASN A 1098 2.82 12.72 32.47
N ALA A 1099 1.61 12.33 32.84
CA ALA A 1099 0.75 13.12 33.73
C ALA A 1099 1.38 13.31 35.13
N MET A 1100 2.02 12.26 35.66
CA MET A 1100 2.72 12.31 36.94
C MET A 1100 3.95 13.22 36.87
N GLN A 1101 4.75 13.10 35.81
CA GLN A 1101 5.89 13.99 35.56
C GLN A 1101 5.42 15.45 35.50
N TRP A 1102 4.33 15.74 34.77
CA TRP A 1102 3.79 17.10 34.70
C TRP A 1102 3.29 17.61 36.05
N TYR A 1103 2.68 16.76 36.87
CA TYR A 1103 2.24 17.12 38.22
C TYR A 1103 3.44 17.53 39.11
N VAL A 1104 4.55 16.81 39.00
CA VAL A 1104 5.81 17.12 39.70
C VAL A 1104 6.43 18.42 39.18
N ASP A 1105 6.54 18.58 37.87
CA ASP A 1105 7.14 19.76 37.22
C ASP A 1105 6.37 21.05 37.55
N CYS A 1106 5.07 20.95 37.83
CA CYS A 1106 4.24 22.08 38.27
C CYS A 1106 4.49 22.49 39.75
N GLY A 1107 5.34 21.79 40.50
CA GLY A 1107 5.66 22.08 41.90
C GLY A 1107 4.59 21.71 42.92
N ARG A 1108 3.42 21.21 42.47
CA ARG A 1108 2.30 20.80 43.33
C ARG A 1108 2.67 19.63 44.25
N PHE A 1109 3.47 18.70 43.75
CA PHE A 1109 3.95 17.57 44.54
C PHE A 1109 4.78 18.03 45.74
N ALA A 1110 5.71 18.96 45.52
CA ALA A 1110 6.55 19.54 46.58
C ALA A 1110 5.72 20.32 47.61
N GLU A 1111 4.73 21.10 47.14
CA GLU A 1111 3.79 21.82 47.99
C GLU A 1111 3.00 20.88 48.92
N LYS A 1112 2.46 19.79 48.36
CA LYS A 1112 1.63 18.83 49.11
C LYS A 1112 2.44 17.93 50.05
N THR A 1113 3.67 17.60 49.69
CA THR A 1113 4.54 16.74 50.51
C THR A 1113 5.40 17.53 51.50
N GLY A 1114 5.37 18.87 51.45
CA GLY A 1114 6.17 19.73 52.32
C GLY A 1114 7.68 19.57 52.10
N ASP A 1115 8.10 19.44 50.83
CA ASP A 1115 9.49 19.22 50.39
C ASP A 1115 10.14 17.94 50.96
N ARG A 1116 9.34 16.98 51.42
CA ARG A 1116 9.85 15.65 51.80
C ARG A 1116 10.41 14.95 50.56
N LYS A 1117 11.59 14.34 50.70
CA LYS A 1117 12.16 13.44 49.68
C LYS A 1117 11.35 12.15 49.64
N ILE A 1118 10.32 12.14 48.79
CA ILE A 1118 9.46 10.97 48.56
C ILE A 1118 9.70 10.50 47.12
N ARG A 1119 10.07 9.23 46.95
CA ARG A 1119 10.25 8.60 45.64
C ARG A 1119 8.89 8.36 44.98
N ILE A 1120 8.80 8.51 43.66
CA ILE A 1120 7.59 8.24 42.87
C ILE A 1120 7.87 7.02 42.00
N LEU A 1121 7.00 6.02 42.09
CA LEU A 1121 7.02 4.80 41.29
C LEU A 1121 5.70 4.72 40.52
N VAL A 1122 5.76 4.49 39.20
CA VAL A 1122 4.58 4.33 38.36
C VAL A 1122 4.57 2.91 37.81
N ASN A 1123 3.54 2.13 38.14
CA ASN A 1123 3.36 0.71 37.77
C ASN A 1123 2.37 0.49 36.63
#